data_AF-A0A7K4H5J2-F1
#
_entry.id   AF-A0A7K4H5J2-F1
#
_cell.length_a   1.000
_cell.length_b   1.000
_cell.length_c   1.000
_cell.angle_alpha   90.00
_cell.angle_beta   90.00
_cell.angle_gamma   90.00
#
_symmetry.space_group_name_H-M   'P 1'
#
loop_
_entity.id
_entity.type
_entity.pdbx_description
1 polymer ?
#
loop_
_entity_poly.entity_id
_entity_poly.type
_entity_poly.pdbx_seq_one_letter_code
_entity_poly.pdbx_strand_id
1 'polypeptide(L)'
;MKASLLKKLNLIIEEANAFKDKNNFQKAIKKFQEALYFINDKVKEEQDKNTEIDNIKNAINQAYSVQVDNIVQGAIRLTAQKKFDKAKEEFQNALKTVGNIDDSDLQEAEIDEINKLIGENEIEKLMTKGTELKNENRVDEAVEMFKKGLIIAEEVYQSDFRNEGLVRIKNEISQIYDSRIDDIVEQGKRFKQEGQNDEAIKTFESALQTIEKYFDPNIKKTQITTIKYSTNEIYSNQIKPLVDKGKDLLKQNLTEQAISAFSNAASLANKMFDSDLKNLEISLIAEALNPIYFERIKPIIEKGKKIASQEKFEESINSINEAVDFFHQALDITRSMISSEKKEFEIKKVSELINNACSSGINVIKDKSIQYIVQKKYEEAVSDLYIALSIAKRMAYTQDENPELENLKNLVNKVYSAEVSEVVNRGNKLVEQNDFEKAIETYNKALNMTNKMYLTEEMEKEVGMIKSLIYETELKQLVGKGGLAEEQKLKEKEIEKLKKRLDYAQSIDDPERRAAEMSKIKLLIDDVHSEEIKLLIEQGNQLADLKKYDDAFKFYERALKVNGMMESPDVKNKDLIKSSYKKELINRAKLEIENKEYDKAIEDCRRALELDEIFVEAYYHIGLVFKNKKKYDSAIENFEKAVNFDKKHVDSWNSMGLAYEAKEDYDNALKNLSKTIEIAPDFSEGWYNIGNVFKLRKEYEKAIENYNKATEVDPEFAKAWFFMGSAYFDKKDYNNGIQYLEKAIKIDPYLAQDVNPIIKDLKGNLDKLKETLSMSFINR
;
A
#
# COMPACT_ATOMS: atom_id res chain seq x y z
N MET A 1 -29.72 -44.68 15.24
CA MET A 1 -29.86 -44.84 16.72
C MET A 1 -30.90 -45.90 17.07
N LYS A 2 -30.65 -46.83 18.01
CA LYS A 2 -31.68 -47.79 18.49
C LYS A 2 -32.88 -47.04 19.11
N ALA A 3 -34.12 -47.39 18.73
CA ALA A 3 -35.34 -46.76 19.23
C ALA A 3 -35.46 -46.71 20.76
N SER A 4 -34.92 -47.71 21.46
CA SER A 4 -34.89 -47.75 22.93
C SER A 4 -34.00 -46.68 23.57
N LEU A 5 -32.92 -46.26 22.91
CA LEU A 5 -32.02 -45.22 23.38
C LEU A 5 -32.59 -43.83 23.07
N LEU A 6 -33.16 -43.65 21.88
CA LEU A 6 -33.85 -42.42 21.50
C LEU A 6 -35.01 -42.08 22.44
N LYS A 7 -35.81 -43.08 22.84
CA LYS A 7 -36.90 -42.88 23.82
C LYS A 7 -36.40 -42.39 25.19
N LYS A 8 -35.23 -42.86 25.64
CA LYS A 8 -34.64 -42.43 26.92
C LYS A 8 -34.07 -41.02 26.82
N LEU A 9 -33.39 -40.73 25.72
CA LEU A 9 -32.87 -39.39 25.43
C LEU A 9 -34.01 -38.35 25.40
N ASN A 10 -35.09 -38.65 24.67
CA ASN A 10 -36.25 -37.76 24.58
C ASN A 10 -36.89 -37.50 25.95
N LEU A 11 -36.92 -38.50 26.85
CA LEU A 11 -37.42 -38.29 28.21
C LEU A 11 -36.57 -37.29 28.99
N ILE A 12 -35.23 -37.36 28.88
CA ILE A 12 -34.31 -36.41 29.53
C ILE A 12 -34.49 -35.00 28.94
N ILE A 13 -34.65 -34.90 27.62
CA ILE A 13 -34.89 -33.63 26.91
C ILE A 13 -36.26 -33.03 27.28
N GLU A 14 -37.31 -33.85 27.38
CA GLU A 14 -38.64 -33.42 27.83
C GLU A 14 -38.60 -32.89 29.28
N GLU A 15 -37.89 -33.57 30.18
CA GLU A 15 -37.65 -33.09 31.54
C GLU A 15 -36.88 -31.76 31.55
N ALA A 16 -35.85 -31.63 30.71
CA ALA A 16 -35.06 -30.41 30.58
C ALA A 16 -35.93 -29.23 30.09
N ASN A 17 -36.73 -29.44 29.04
CA ASN A 17 -37.67 -28.46 28.52
C ASN A 17 -38.74 -28.08 29.56
N ALA A 18 -39.27 -29.04 30.33
CA ALA A 18 -40.23 -28.76 31.39
C ALA A 18 -39.65 -27.89 32.52
N PHE A 19 -38.34 -27.99 32.80
CA PHE A 19 -37.65 -27.06 33.71
C PHE A 19 -37.41 -25.69 33.06
N LYS A 20 -37.07 -25.64 31.76
CA LYS A 20 -36.90 -24.41 30.97
C LYS A 20 -38.19 -23.59 30.96
N ASP A 21 -39.32 -24.23 30.66
CA ASP A 21 -40.64 -23.60 30.58
C ASP A 21 -41.13 -23.07 31.95
N LYS A 22 -40.58 -23.58 33.05
CA LYS A 22 -40.82 -23.11 34.42
C LYS A 22 -39.79 -22.06 34.88
N ASN A 23 -38.97 -21.52 33.98
CA ASN A 23 -37.86 -20.60 34.26
C ASN A 23 -36.83 -21.14 35.26
N ASN A 24 -36.72 -22.47 35.40
CA ASN A 24 -35.72 -23.12 36.25
C ASN A 24 -34.48 -23.50 35.43
N PHE A 25 -33.80 -22.49 34.90
CA PHE A 25 -32.73 -22.65 33.91
C PHE A 25 -31.56 -23.49 34.43
N GLN A 26 -31.15 -23.34 35.70
CA GLN A 26 -30.10 -24.19 36.29
C GLN A 26 -30.44 -25.68 36.22
N LYS A 27 -31.68 -26.06 36.53
CA LYS A 27 -32.12 -27.46 36.43
C LYS A 27 -32.28 -27.91 34.98
N ALA A 28 -32.79 -27.04 34.11
CA ALA A 28 -32.94 -27.31 32.68
C ALA A 28 -31.58 -27.60 32.03
N ILE A 29 -30.59 -26.73 32.25
CA ILE A 29 -29.23 -26.85 31.70
C ILE A 29 -28.55 -28.10 32.23
N LYS A 30 -28.67 -28.39 33.52
CA LYS A 30 -28.15 -29.65 34.10
C LYS A 30 -28.75 -30.88 33.42
N LYS A 31 -30.05 -30.84 33.09
CA LYS A 31 -30.74 -31.93 32.39
C LYS A 31 -30.32 -32.04 30.91
N PHE A 32 -30.10 -30.93 30.22
CA PHE A 32 -29.52 -30.97 28.88
C PHE A 32 -28.06 -31.47 28.88
N GLN A 33 -27.26 -31.12 29.88
CA GLN A 33 -25.92 -31.69 30.06
C GLN A 33 -25.96 -33.20 30.35
N GLU A 34 -26.95 -33.67 31.14
CA GLU A 34 -27.21 -35.09 31.33
C GLU A 34 -27.56 -35.77 30.00
N ALA A 35 -28.35 -35.12 29.14
CA ALA A 35 -28.67 -35.61 27.80
C ALA A 35 -27.43 -35.68 26.89
N LEU A 36 -26.57 -34.65 26.89
CA LEU A 36 -25.29 -34.66 26.16
C LEU A 36 -24.38 -35.80 26.62
N TYR A 37 -24.24 -35.99 27.93
CA TYR A 37 -23.44 -37.08 28.48
C TYR A 37 -24.00 -38.45 28.06
N PHE A 38 -25.33 -38.61 28.14
CA PHE A 38 -26.00 -39.84 27.73
C PHE A 38 -25.76 -40.18 26.25
N ILE A 39 -25.87 -39.19 25.36
CA ILE A 39 -25.59 -39.40 23.93
C ILE A 39 -24.12 -39.76 23.71
N ASN A 40 -23.21 -39.01 24.32
CA ASN A 40 -21.77 -39.20 24.14
C ASN A 40 -21.31 -40.60 24.58
N ASP A 41 -21.86 -41.12 25.68
CA ASP A 41 -21.52 -42.42 26.25
C ASP A 41 -22.25 -43.61 25.59
N LYS A 42 -23.54 -43.47 25.25
CA LYS A 42 -24.39 -44.61 24.85
C LYS A 42 -24.59 -44.78 23.35
N VAL A 43 -24.35 -43.75 22.53
CA VAL A 43 -24.56 -43.80 21.07
C VAL A 43 -23.22 -43.97 20.36
N LYS A 44 -23.09 -45.05 19.58
CA LYS A 44 -21.87 -45.40 18.83
C LYS A 44 -21.91 -45.06 17.33
N GLU A 45 -23.11 -44.90 16.77
CA GLU A 45 -23.32 -44.52 15.36
C GLU A 45 -23.07 -43.02 15.19
N GLU A 46 -22.11 -42.63 14.34
CA GLU A 46 -21.53 -41.27 14.32
C GLU A 46 -22.46 -40.21 13.71
N GLN A 47 -23.23 -40.57 12.67
CA GLN A 47 -24.06 -39.63 11.93
C GLN A 47 -25.28 -39.14 12.73
N ASP A 48 -26.04 -40.04 13.35
CA ASP A 48 -27.20 -39.68 14.18
C ASP A 48 -26.81 -39.04 15.52
N LYS A 49 -25.57 -39.28 15.98
CA LYS A 49 -25.03 -38.78 17.24
C LYS A 49 -24.74 -37.29 17.16
N ASN A 50 -24.11 -36.83 16.09
CA ASN A 50 -23.69 -35.44 15.94
C ASN A 50 -24.89 -34.50 15.82
N THR A 51 -25.91 -34.86 15.02
CA THR A 51 -27.14 -34.06 14.89
C THR A 51 -27.87 -33.86 16.22
N GLU A 52 -27.98 -34.89 17.05
CA GLU A 52 -28.63 -34.75 18.36
C GLU A 52 -27.77 -34.02 19.39
N ILE A 53 -26.43 -34.13 19.30
CA ILE A 53 -25.53 -33.28 20.09
C ILE A 53 -25.75 -31.82 19.75
N ASP A 54 -25.80 -31.47 18.46
CA ASP A 54 -26.01 -30.09 18.00
C ASP A 54 -27.38 -29.57 18.44
N ASN A 55 -28.45 -30.38 18.35
CA ASN A 55 -29.78 -30.03 18.85
C ASN A 55 -29.77 -29.71 20.35
N ILE A 56 -29.08 -30.51 21.17
CA ILE A 56 -29.02 -30.30 22.62
C ILE A 56 -28.14 -29.10 22.96
N LYS A 57 -27.01 -28.91 22.27
CA LYS A 57 -26.18 -27.70 22.41
C LYS A 57 -27.00 -26.45 22.09
N ASN A 58 -27.76 -26.46 21.01
CA ASN A 58 -28.67 -25.36 20.65
C ASN A 58 -29.73 -25.12 21.74
N ALA A 59 -30.30 -26.19 22.32
CA ALA A 59 -31.25 -26.06 23.43
C ALA A 59 -30.61 -25.48 24.71
N ILE A 60 -29.34 -25.80 24.99
CA ILE A 60 -28.55 -25.20 26.08
C ILE A 60 -28.30 -23.71 25.82
N ASN A 61 -27.85 -23.37 24.61
CA ASN A 61 -27.63 -21.98 24.20
C ASN A 61 -28.91 -21.16 24.31
N GLN A 62 -30.05 -21.68 23.86
CA GLN A 62 -31.36 -21.05 24.07
C GLN A 62 -31.72 -20.89 25.54
N ALA A 63 -31.42 -21.87 26.40
CA ALA A 63 -31.73 -21.77 27.82
C ALA A 63 -30.89 -20.68 28.51
N TYR A 64 -29.61 -20.55 28.16
CA TYR A 64 -28.76 -19.46 28.63
C TYR A 64 -29.23 -18.11 28.09
N SER A 65 -29.55 -18.02 26.80
CA SER A 65 -30.08 -16.80 26.16
C SER A 65 -31.35 -16.27 26.83
N VAL A 66 -32.33 -17.15 27.10
CA VAL A 66 -33.55 -16.75 27.82
C VAL A 66 -33.25 -16.36 29.28
N GLN A 67 -32.27 -16.99 29.92
CA GLN A 67 -31.84 -16.58 31.25
C GLN A 67 -31.18 -15.19 31.22
N VAL A 68 -30.36 -14.91 30.21
CA VAL A 68 -29.74 -13.59 29.97
C VAL A 68 -30.82 -12.52 29.79
N ASP A 69 -31.80 -12.74 28.91
CA ASP A 69 -32.91 -11.79 28.71
C ASP A 69 -33.65 -11.50 30.03
N ASN A 70 -33.95 -12.51 30.84
CA ASN A 70 -34.60 -12.29 32.14
C ASN A 70 -33.79 -11.38 33.09
N ILE A 71 -32.46 -11.54 33.12
CA ILE A 71 -31.56 -10.68 33.92
C ILE A 71 -31.53 -9.27 33.33
N VAL A 72 -31.41 -9.15 32.00
CA VAL A 72 -31.40 -7.88 31.27
C VAL A 72 -32.69 -7.09 31.50
N GLN A 73 -33.87 -7.72 31.41
CA GLN A 73 -35.16 -7.09 31.73
C GLN A 73 -35.25 -6.65 33.20
N GLY A 74 -34.57 -7.36 34.11
CA GLY A 74 -34.39 -6.93 35.50
C GLY A 74 -33.56 -5.64 35.61
N ALA A 75 -32.43 -5.60 34.91
CA ALA A 75 -31.53 -4.45 34.86
C ALA A 75 -32.20 -3.21 34.26
N ILE A 76 -32.90 -3.35 33.12
CA ILE A 76 -33.66 -2.26 32.48
C ILE A 76 -34.70 -1.66 33.43
N ARG A 77 -35.40 -2.49 34.21
CA ARG A 77 -36.36 -2.01 35.23
C ARG A 77 -35.67 -1.23 36.34
N LEU A 78 -34.45 -1.61 36.74
CA LEU A 78 -33.67 -0.86 37.73
C LEU A 78 -33.19 0.49 37.17
N THR A 79 -32.79 0.55 35.90
CA THR A 79 -32.47 1.80 35.19
C THR A 79 -33.66 2.75 35.18
N ALA A 80 -34.85 2.26 34.82
CA ALA A 80 -36.08 3.05 34.84
C ALA A 80 -36.45 3.57 36.25
N GLN A 81 -36.07 2.83 37.31
CA GLN A 81 -36.21 3.26 38.71
C GLN A 81 -35.09 4.18 39.20
N LYS A 82 -34.18 4.61 38.32
CA LYS A 82 -32.98 5.41 38.63
C LYS A 82 -32.03 4.74 39.63
N LYS A 83 -32.05 3.41 39.72
CA LYS A 83 -31.14 2.60 40.56
C LYS A 83 -29.94 2.13 39.72
N PHE A 84 -29.22 3.08 39.15
CA PHE A 84 -28.23 2.85 38.09
C PHE A 84 -27.08 1.90 38.49
N ASP A 85 -26.58 1.98 39.72
CA ASP A 85 -25.48 1.12 40.16
C ASP A 85 -25.93 -0.33 40.33
N LYS A 86 -27.16 -0.55 40.78
CA LYS A 86 -27.77 -1.90 40.84
C LYS A 86 -28.07 -2.45 39.45
N ALA A 87 -28.55 -1.60 38.53
CA ALA A 87 -28.75 -2.00 37.14
C ALA A 87 -27.43 -2.45 36.49
N LYS A 88 -26.34 -1.71 36.72
CA LYS A 88 -25.00 -2.07 36.25
C LYS A 88 -24.53 -3.43 36.78
N GLU A 89 -24.76 -3.71 38.07
CA GLU A 89 -24.44 -5.02 38.66
C GLU A 89 -25.22 -6.16 37.99
N GLU A 90 -26.51 -5.96 37.71
CA GLU A 90 -27.34 -6.94 37.00
C GLU A 90 -26.89 -7.15 35.54
N PHE A 91 -26.53 -6.10 34.81
CA PHE A 91 -25.96 -6.24 33.46
C PHE A 91 -24.63 -7.02 33.48
N GLN A 92 -23.77 -6.81 34.49
CA GLN A 92 -22.56 -7.60 34.66
C GLN A 92 -22.86 -9.08 34.97
N ASN A 93 -23.94 -9.36 35.69
CA ASN A 93 -24.40 -10.73 35.92
C ASN A 93 -24.97 -11.37 34.64
N ALA A 94 -25.63 -10.59 33.77
CA ALA A 94 -26.03 -11.03 32.45
C ALA A 94 -24.81 -11.43 31.61
N LEU A 95 -23.77 -10.57 31.52
CA LEU A 95 -22.53 -10.88 30.80
C LEU A 95 -21.83 -12.16 31.31
N LYS A 96 -21.81 -12.39 32.63
CA LYS A 96 -21.29 -13.64 33.21
C LYS A 96 -22.10 -14.86 32.77
N THR A 97 -23.41 -14.69 32.56
CA THR A 97 -24.30 -15.76 32.10
C THR A 97 -24.07 -16.05 30.62
N VAL A 98 -23.90 -15.01 29.79
CA VAL A 98 -23.56 -15.10 28.35
C VAL A 98 -22.28 -15.89 28.10
N GLY A 99 -21.28 -15.77 28.99
CA GLY A 99 -20.04 -16.54 28.91
C GLY A 99 -20.19 -18.08 28.95
N ASN A 100 -21.40 -18.59 29.24
CA ASN A 100 -21.69 -20.03 29.20
C ASN A 100 -22.36 -20.49 27.89
N ILE A 101 -22.64 -19.58 26.95
CA ILE A 101 -23.13 -19.88 25.61
C ILE A 101 -21.97 -20.39 24.75
N ASP A 102 -22.16 -21.53 24.08
CA ASP A 102 -21.14 -22.20 23.24
C ASP A 102 -21.19 -21.72 21.77
N ASP A 103 -22.31 -21.12 21.35
CA ASP A 103 -22.47 -20.52 20.02
C ASP A 103 -21.82 -19.12 20.01
N SER A 104 -20.73 -18.98 19.25
CA SER A 104 -19.92 -17.75 19.20
C SER A 104 -20.71 -16.57 18.67
N ASP A 105 -21.55 -16.78 17.67
CA ASP A 105 -22.28 -15.71 16.98
C ASP A 105 -23.40 -15.20 17.89
N LEU A 106 -24.11 -16.11 18.56
CA LEU A 106 -25.11 -15.75 19.57
C LEU A 106 -24.47 -15.07 20.79
N GLN A 107 -23.32 -15.58 21.24
CA GLN A 107 -22.59 -15.01 22.37
C GLN A 107 -22.13 -13.56 22.07
N GLU A 108 -21.56 -13.32 20.89
CA GLU A 108 -21.14 -11.98 20.45
C GLU A 108 -22.34 -11.02 20.37
N ALA A 109 -23.44 -11.45 19.76
CA ALA A 109 -24.66 -10.65 19.66
C ALA A 109 -25.23 -10.24 21.03
N GLU A 110 -25.29 -11.17 22.01
CA GLU A 110 -25.77 -10.85 23.36
C GLU A 110 -24.80 -9.93 24.13
N ILE A 111 -23.49 -10.10 23.97
CA ILE A 111 -22.49 -9.21 24.57
C ILE A 111 -22.66 -7.78 24.06
N ASP A 112 -22.82 -7.62 22.75
CA ASP A 112 -22.99 -6.30 22.12
C ASP A 112 -24.28 -5.61 22.58
N GLU A 113 -25.39 -6.35 22.64
CA GLU A 113 -26.66 -5.82 23.14
C GLU A 113 -26.57 -5.39 24.61
N ILE A 114 -25.95 -6.20 25.47
CA ILE A 114 -25.79 -5.87 26.89
C ILE A 114 -24.84 -4.68 27.09
N ASN A 115 -23.72 -4.63 26.36
CA ASN A 115 -22.78 -3.51 26.46
C ASN A 115 -23.44 -2.19 26.03
N LYS A 116 -24.27 -2.23 24.99
CA LYS A 116 -25.09 -1.09 24.59
C LYS A 116 -26.01 -0.63 25.73
N LEU A 117 -26.73 -1.56 26.36
CA LEU A 117 -27.63 -1.24 27.49
C LEU A 117 -26.89 -0.73 28.74
N ILE A 118 -25.67 -1.22 29.00
CA ILE A 118 -24.79 -0.66 30.06
C ILE A 118 -24.47 0.80 29.75
N GLY A 119 -24.13 1.10 28.50
CA GLY A 119 -23.91 2.46 28.02
C GLY A 119 -25.14 3.35 28.22
N GLU A 120 -26.31 2.88 27.79
CA GLU A 120 -27.59 3.58 27.96
C GLU A 120 -27.91 3.88 29.44
N ASN A 121 -27.64 2.93 30.34
CA ASN A 121 -27.80 3.12 31.78
C ASN A 121 -26.89 4.21 32.35
N GLU A 122 -25.63 4.27 31.93
CA GLU A 122 -24.69 5.32 32.38
C GLU A 122 -25.04 6.69 31.79
N ILE A 123 -25.50 6.73 30.53
CA ILE A 123 -26.01 7.95 29.90
C ILE A 123 -27.20 8.51 30.71
N GLU A 124 -28.20 7.70 31.04
CA GLU A 124 -29.38 8.18 31.79
C GLU A 124 -29.02 8.60 33.23
N LYS A 125 -28.03 7.96 33.85
CA LYS A 125 -27.46 8.37 35.15
C LYS A 125 -26.86 9.77 35.07
N LEU A 126 -26.01 10.01 34.07
CA LEU A 126 -25.36 11.31 33.85
C LEU A 126 -26.37 12.39 33.47
N MET A 127 -27.37 12.06 32.64
CA MET A 127 -28.46 12.96 32.27
C MET A 127 -29.32 13.35 33.47
N THR A 128 -29.66 12.39 34.33
CA THR A 128 -30.39 12.66 35.58
C THR A 128 -29.58 13.60 36.46
N LYS A 129 -28.29 13.31 36.66
CA LYS A 129 -27.43 14.14 37.51
C LYS A 129 -27.20 15.53 36.94
N GLY A 130 -26.98 15.65 35.63
CA GLY A 130 -26.85 16.93 34.94
C GLY A 130 -28.11 17.78 35.06
N THR A 131 -29.30 17.17 34.94
CA THR A 131 -30.58 17.86 35.08
C THR A 131 -30.81 18.35 36.51
N GLU A 132 -30.46 17.55 37.53
CA GLU A 132 -30.50 17.98 38.94
C GLU A 132 -29.60 19.20 39.18
N LEU A 133 -28.35 19.15 38.71
CA LEU A 133 -27.40 20.25 38.84
C LEU A 133 -27.87 21.51 38.09
N LYS A 134 -28.47 21.35 36.91
CA LYS A 134 -29.08 22.45 36.15
C LYS A 134 -30.18 23.13 36.96
N ASN A 135 -31.05 22.36 37.61
CA ASN A 135 -32.13 22.89 38.45
C ASN A 135 -31.62 23.53 39.74
N GLU A 136 -30.47 23.10 40.27
CA GLU A 136 -29.74 23.73 41.37
C GLU A 136 -28.99 25.01 40.95
N ASN A 137 -29.11 25.44 39.69
CA ASN A 137 -28.37 26.56 39.10
C ASN A 137 -26.83 26.37 39.09
N ARG A 138 -26.36 25.12 39.15
CA ARG A 138 -24.94 24.74 39.07
C ARG A 138 -24.57 24.37 37.64
N VAL A 139 -24.65 25.38 36.78
CA VAL A 139 -24.65 25.24 35.32
C VAL A 139 -23.37 24.59 34.77
N ASP A 140 -22.19 24.98 35.26
CA ASP A 140 -20.93 24.41 34.75
C ASP A 140 -20.79 22.91 35.10
N GLU A 141 -21.22 22.51 36.29
CA GLU A 141 -21.21 21.11 36.73
C GLU A 141 -22.26 20.29 35.97
N ALA A 142 -23.43 20.87 35.68
CA ALA A 142 -24.46 20.25 34.84
C ALA A 142 -23.93 19.95 33.43
N VAL A 143 -23.23 20.91 32.82
CA VAL A 143 -22.60 20.72 31.51
C VAL A 143 -21.52 19.64 31.56
N GLU A 144 -20.74 19.57 32.63
CA GLU A 144 -19.74 18.52 32.79
C GLU A 144 -20.39 17.12 32.78
N MET A 145 -21.51 16.95 33.48
CA MET A 145 -22.26 15.69 33.45
C MET A 145 -22.81 15.37 32.06
N PHE A 146 -23.41 16.35 31.38
CA PHE A 146 -23.93 16.15 30.03
C PHE A 146 -22.83 15.82 29.01
N LYS A 147 -21.64 16.43 29.12
CA LYS A 147 -20.49 16.09 28.26
C LYS A 147 -19.99 14.67 28.50
N LYS A 148 -19.89 14.25 29.77
CA LYS A 148 -19.55 12.85 30.07
C LYS A 148 -20.58 11.89 29.45
N GLY A 149 -21.87 12.25 29.51
CA GLY A 149 -22.93 11.50 28.86
C GLY A 149 -22.81 11.49 27.34
N LEU A 150 -22.43 12.62 26.73
CA LEU A 150 -22.26 12.74 25.28
C LEU A 150 -21.15 11.83 24.75
N ILE A 151 -20.01 11.76 25.45
CA ILE A 151 -18.87 10.90 25.07
C ILE A 151 -19.33 9.43 25.03
N ILE A 152 -20.03 8.98 26.07
CA ILE A 152 -20.56 7.61 26.14
C ILE A 152 -21.61 7.39 25.04
N ALA A 153 -22.50 8.36 24.79
CA ALA A 153 -23.50 8.25 23.73
C ALA A 153 -22.87 8.15 22.32
N GLU A 154 -21.79 8.88 22.06
CA GLU A 154 -21.07 8.80 20.78
C GLU A 154 -20.40 7.43 20.58
N GLU A 155 -19.86 6.83 21.64
CA GLU A 155 -19.31 5.47 21.61
C GLU A 155 -20.40 4.41 21.39
N VAL A 156 -21.54 4.54 22.08
CA VAL A 156 -22.63 3.56 22.06
C VAL A 156 -23.42 3.58 20.75
N TYR A 157 -23.64 4.76 20.15
CA TYR A 157 -24.52 4.91 18.98
C TYR A 157 -23.79 5.07 17.64
N GLN A 158 -22.45 4.98 17.61
CA GLN A 158 -21.57 4.96 16.42
C GLN A 158 -22.16 5.64 15.17
N SER A 159 -22.18 6.98 15.17
CA SER A 159 -22.60 7.82 14.02
C SER A 159 -24.09 7.81 13.64
N ASP A 160 -25.01 7.19 14.41
CA ASP A 160 -26.43 7.45 14.23
C ASP A 160 -26.82 8.81 14.83
N PHE A 161 -26.62 9.85 14.03
CA PHE A 161 -26.94 11.24 14.40
C PHE A 161 -28.43 11.47 14.73
N ARG A 162 -29.32 10.52 14.40
CA ARG A 162 -30.76 10.61 14.70
C ARG A 162 -31.14 9.93 16.01
N ASN A 163 -30.18 9.35 16.73
CA ASN A 163 -30.48 8.72 18.01
C ASN A 163 -31.02 9.76 19.01
N GLU A 164 -32.22 9.50 19.54
CA GLU A 164 -32.94 10.42 20.43
C GLU A 164 -32.15 10.76 21.70
N GLY A 165 -31.33 9.84 22.22
CA GLY A 165 -30.48 10.08 23.39
C GLY A 165 -29.37 11.09 23.11
N LEU A 166 -28.69 10.95 21.97
CA LEU A 166 -27.61 11.84 21.55
C LEU A 166 -28.14 13.26 21.24
N VAL A 167 -29.29 13.34 20.57
CA VAL A 167 -29.99 14.60 20.30
C VAL A 167 -30.42 15.28 21.60
N ARG A 168 -30.96 14.53 22.56
CA ARG A 168 -31.38 15.05 23.87
C ARG A 168 -30.21 15.66 24.65
N ILE A 169 -29.06 14.99 24.73
CA ILE A 169 -27.87 15.50 25.42
C ILE A 169 -27.38 16.80 24.77
N LYS A 170 -27.27 16.83 23.44
CA LYS A 170 -26.85 18.02 22.70
C LYS A 170 -27.80 19.20 22.93
N ASN A 171 -29.11 18.96 22.92
CA ASN A 171 -30.11 19.99 23.18
C ASN A 171 -30.00 20.58 24.59
N GLU A 172 -29.76 19.76 25.62
CA GLU A 172 -29.59 20.26 27.00
C GLU A 172 -28.34 21.15 27.13
N ILE A 173 -27.22 20.76 26.51
CA ILE A 173 -25.99 21.56 26.46
C ILE A 173 -26.25 22.88 25.72
N SER A 174 -26.90 22.83 24.55
CA SER A 174 -27.19 24.02 23.74
C SER A 174 -28.09 25.02 24.47
N GLN A 175 -29.16 24.56 25.14
CA GLN A 175 -30.06 25.46 25.89
C GLN A 175 -29.33 26.22 27.01
N ILE A 176 -28.41 25.56 27.70
CA ILE A 176 -27.62 26.19 28.77
C ILE A 176 -26.75 27.31 28.21
N TYR A 177 -26.03 27.04 27.13
CA TYR A 177 -25.12 28.04 26.57
C TYR A 177 -25.87 29.16 25.85
N ASP A 178 -27.07 28.90 25.32
CA ASP A 178 -27.91 29.91 24.66
C ASP A 178 -28.24 31.07 25.58
N SER A 179 -28.72 30.76 26.78
CA SER A 179 -29.02 31.77 27.79
C SER A 179 -27.78 32.58 28.15
N ARG A 180 -26.62 31.91 28.28
CA ARG A 180 -25.35 32.57 28.63
C ARG A 180 -24.86 33.49 27.51
N ILE A 181 -25.01 33.10 26.25
CA ILE A 181 -24.64 33.93 25.11
C ILE A 181 -25.56 35.14 25.02
N ASP A 182 -26.87 34.97 25.17
CA ASP A 182 -27.81 36.09 25.11
C ASP A 182 -27.49 37.14 26.19
N ASP A 183 -27.13 36.72 27.41
CA ASP A 183 -26.68 37.60 28.48
C ASP A 183 -25.38 38.37 28.11
N ILE A 184 -24.39 37.68 27.56
CA ILE A 184 -23.12 38.29 27.13
C ILE A 184 -23.37 39.27 25.97
N VAL A 185 -24.19 38.89 25.00
CA VAL A 185 -24.52 39.73 23.84
C VAL A 185 -25.27 40.98 24.28
N GLU A 186 -26.22 40.86 25.21
CA GLU A 186 -26.94 42.00 25.76
C GLU A 186 -26.01 42.92 26.57
N GLN A 187 -25.07 42.36 27.33
CA GLN A 187 -24.02 43.13 27.99
C GLN A 187 -23.15 43.89 26.98
N GLY A 188 -22.73 43.25 25.89
CA GLY A 188 -21.94 43.88 24.83
C GLY A 188 -22.71 45.02 24.14
N LYS A 189 -24.01 44.85 23.91
CA LYS A 189 -24.89 45.92 23.38
C LYS A 189 -25.01 47.10 24.34
N ARG A 190 -25.08 46.87 25.66
CA ARG A 190 -25.10 47.94 26.66
C ARG A 190 -23.80 48.74 26.65
N PHE A 191 -22.66 48.07 26.68
CA PHE A 191 -21.36 48.74 26.56
C PHE A 191 -21.25 49.58 25.28
N LYS A 192 -21.76 49.04 24.15
CA LYS A 192 -21.83 49.80 22.88
C LYS A 192 -22.71 51.05 23.01
N GLN A 193 -23.89 50.96 23.63
CA GLN A 193 -24.79 52.09 23.84
C GLN A 193 -24.21 53.16 24.78
N GLU A 194 -23.42 52.74 25.77
CA GLU A 194 -22.72 53.61 26.72
C GLU A 194 -21.44 54.23 26.14
N GLY A 195 -21.05 53.86 24.91
CA GLY A 195 -19.84 54.34 24.23
C GLY A 195 -18.54 53.65 24.68
N GLN A 196 -18.63 52.60 25.50
CA GLN A 196 -17.51 51.78 25.96
C GLN A 196 -17.14 50.74 24.88
N ASN A 197 -16.54 51.23 23.80
CA ASN A 197 -16.30 50.44 22.59
C ASN A 197 -15.36 49.25 22.82
N ASP A 198 -14.27 49.43 23.58
CA ASP A 198 -13.29 48.36 23.80
C ASP A 198 -13.89 47.24 24.68
N GLU A 199 -14.66 47.60 25.69
CA GLU A 199 -15.41 46.67 26.53
C GLU A 199 -16.48 45.93 25.73
N ALA A 200 -17.19 46.63 24.84
CA ALA A 200 -18.17 46.02 23.95
C ALA A 200 -17.53 44.99 23.01
N ILE A 201 -16.42 45.34 22.35
CA ILE A 201 -15.69 44.44 21.45
C ILE A 201 -15.20 43.20 22.20
N LYS A 202 -14.55 43.36 23.36
CA LYS A 202 -14.11 42.23 24.20
C LYS A 202 -15.26 41.32 24.59
N THR A 203 -16.40 41.90 24.93
CA THR A 203 -17.60 41.15 25.32
C THR A 203 -18.17 40.36 24.13
N PHE A 204 -18.23 40.97 22.94
CA PHE A 204 -18.63 40.30 21.71
C PHE A 204 -17.67 39.19 21.25
N GLU A 205 -16.36 39.40 21.37
CA GLU A 205 -15.35 38.36 21.11
C GLU A 205 -15.49 37.18 22.09
N SER A 206 -15.73 37.45 23.37
CA SER A 206 -16.01 36.41 24.37
C SER A 206 -17.30 35.63 24.06
N ALA A 207 -18.34 36.30 23.54
CA ALA A 207 -19.55 35.64 23.06
C ALA A 207 -19.26 34.72 21.87
N LEU A 208 -18.49 35.18 20.86
CA LEU A 208 -18.10 34.38 19.69
C LEU A 208 -17.28 33.15 20.10
N GLN A 209 -16.30 33.31 21.00
CA GLN A 209 -15.51 32.20 21.52
C GLN A 209 -16.38 31.17 22.25
N THR A 210 -17.40 31.63 22.98
CA THR A 210 -18.35 30.74 23.65
C THR A 210 -19.22 29.99 22.63
N ILE A 211 -19.66 30.65 21.56
CA ILE A 211 -20.43 30.02 20.47
C ILE A 211 -19.60 28.94 19.77
N GLU A 212 -18.37 29.24 19.37
CA GLU A 212 -17.50 28.29 18.66
C GLU A 212 -17.20 27.03 19.46
N LYS A 213 -17.13 27.14 20.79
CA LYS A 213 -16.76 26.03 21.67
C LYS A 213 -17.87 25.02 21.90
N TYR A 214 -19.14 25.40 21.73
CA TYR A 214 -20.27 24.64 22.31
C TYR A 214 -21.44 24.37 21.37
N PHE A 215 -21.43 24.88 20.13
CA PHE A 215 -22.58 24.80 19.23
C PHE A 215 -22.28 24.20 17.87
N ASP A 216 -23.31 23.59 17.29
CA ASP A 216 -23.34 23.31 15.85
C ASP A 216 -23.36 24.63 15.06
N PRO A 217 -22.45 24.82 14.09
CA PRO A 217 -22.36 26.03 13.28
C PRO A 217 -23.67 26.46 12.60
N ASN A 218 -24.55 25.52 12.27
CA ASN A 218 -25.78 25.81 11.54
C ASN A 218 -26.90 26.36 12.43
N ILE A 219 -26.92 26.01 13.72
CA ILE A 219 -28.00 26.39 14.64
C ILE A 219 -27.92 27.87 15.03
N LYS A 220 -26.70 28.45 15.05
CA LYS A 220 -26.45 29.80 15.60
C LYS A 220 -25.90 30.83 14.63
N LYS A 221 -25.98 30.56 13.33
CA LYS A 221 -25.59 31.49 12.26
C LYS A 221 -26.15 32.91 12.47
N THR A 222 -27.40 33.05 12.89
CA THR A 222 -28.05 34.34 13.14
C THR A 222 -27.40 35.15 14.27
N GLN A 223 -27.04 34.51 15.39
CA GLN A 223 -26.38 35.19 16.51
C GLN A 223 -24.95 35.60 16.13
N ILE A 224 -24.19 34.71 15.47
CA ILE A 224 -22.84 35.03 14.97
C ILE A 224 -22.89 36.23 14.02
N THR A 225 -23.83 36.24 13.06
CA THR A 225 -24.00 37.37 12.14
C THR A 225 -24.34 38.66 12.90
N THR A 226 -25.20 38.60 13.90
CA THR A 226 -25.59 39.77 14.71
C THR A 226 -24.41 40.34 15.50
N ILE A 227 -23.60 39.46 16.11
CA ILE A 227 -22.41 39.87 16.87
C ILE A 227 -21.36 40.49 15.94
N LYS A 228 -21.01 39.81 14.84
CA LYS A 228 -20.05 40.33 13.84
C LYS A 228 -20.50 41.67 13.28
N TYR A 229 -21.79 41.82 12.97
CA TYR A 229 -22.35 43.09 12.51
C TYR A 229 -22.20 44.19 13.57
N SER A 230 -22.55 43.90 14.83
CA SER A 230 -22.45 44.87 15.93
C SER A 230 -21.01 45.31 16.19
N THR A 231 -20.04 44.38 16.13
CA THR A 231 -18.61 44.68 16.24
C THR A 231 -18.12 45.54 15.07
N ASN A 232 -18.52 45.20 13.84
CA ASN A 232 -18.15 45.97 12.65
C ASN A 232 -18.74 47.38 12.66
N GLU A 233 -19.95 47.56 13.21
CA GLU A 233 -20.56 48.87 13.37
C GLU A 233 -19.77 49.77 14.34
N ILE A 234 -19.23 49.21 15.43
CA ILE A 234 -18.34 49.92 16.36
C ILE A 234 -17.10 50.42 15.61
N TYR A 235 -16.43 49.55 14.84
CA TYR A 235 -15.27 49.96 14.04
C TYR A 235 -15.63 50.99 12.97
N SER A 236 -16.73 50.81 12.23
CA SER A 236 -17.22 51.78 11.22
C SER A 236 -17.45 53.16 11.83
N ASN A 237 -18.04 53.24 13.04
CA ASN A 237 -18.25 54.51 13.74
C ASN A 237 -16.95 55.19 14.17
N GLN A 238 -15.86 54.44 14.38
CA GLN A 238 -14.52 54.99 14.65
C GLN A 238 -13.75 55.36 13.37
N ILE A 239 -14.02 54.67 12.26
CA ILE A 239 -13.39 54.89 10.95
C ILE A 239 -13.87 56.19 10.31
N LYS A 240 -15.19 56.44 10.28
CA LYS A 240 -15.78 57.62 9.60
C LYS A 240 -15.16 58.95 10.02
N PRO A 241 -15.02 59.28 11.32
CA PRO A 241 -14.38 60.53 11.76
C PRO A 241 -12.93 60.67 11.30
N LEU A 242 -12.18 59.56 11.20
CA LEU A 242 -10.80 59.58 10.72
C LEU A 242 -10.73 59.86 9.21
N VAL A 243 -11.65 59.27 8.44
CA VAL A 243 -11.78 59.53 7.00
C VAL A 243 -12.17 61.00 6.75
N ASP A 244 -13.14 61.53 7.48
CA ASP A 244 -13.57 62.93 7.35
C ASP A 244 -12.45 63.90 7.75
N LYS A 245 -11.76 63.63 8.87
CA LYS A 245 -10.57 64.37 9.28
C LYS A 245 -9.48 64.35 8.19
N GLY A 246 -9.23 63.19 7.58
CA GLY A 246 -8.28 63.06 6.47
C GLY A 246 -8.67 63.94 5.28
N LYS A 247 -9.96 63.93 4.89
CA LYS A 247 -10.47 64.76 3.79
C LYS A 247 -10.35 66.26 4.09
N ASP A 248 -10.61 66.68 5.31
CA ASP A 248 -10.48 68.09 5.70
C ASP A 248 -9.02 68.55 5.76
N LEU A 249 -8.11 67.70 6.22
CA LEU A 249 -6.66 67.96 6.17
C LEU A 249 -6.16 68.12 4.74
N LEU A 250 -6.70 67.37 3.77
CA LEU A 250 -6.38 67.57 2.35
C LEU A 250 -6.82 68.94 1.83
N LYS A 251 -8.01 69.43 2.21
CA LYS A 251 -8.48 70.79 1.84
C LYS A 251 -7.56 71.89 2.40
N GLN A 252 -6.86 71.60 3.50
CA GLN A 252 -5.90 72.50 4.15
C GLN A 252 -4.47 72.34 3.62
N ASN A 253 -4.25 71.52 2.58
CA ASN A 253 -2.92 71.15 2.06
C ASN A 253 -1.99 70.47 3.09
N LEU A 254 -2.54 69.80 4.12
CA LEU A 254 -1.79 69.06 5.14
C LEU A 254 -1.67 67.57 4.79
N THR A 255 -1.02 67.26 3.67
CA THR A 255 -1.02 65.93 3.05
C THR A 255 -0.50 64.81 3.95
N GLU A 256 0.61 64.99 4.67
CA GLU A 256 1.17 63.93 5.54
C GLU A 256 0.25 63.60 6.72
N GLN A 257 -0.41 64.62 7.28
CA GLN A 257 -1.37 64.42 8.36
C GLN A 257 -2.63 63.72 7.86
N ALA A 258 -3.06 64.02 6.63
CA ALA A 258 -4.16 63.32 5.98
C ALA A 258 -3.84 61.83 5.76
N ILE A 259 -2.64 61.51 5.24
CA ILE A 259 -2.18 60.12 5.07
C ILE A 259 -2.18 59.38 6.41
N SER A 260 -1.68 60.00 7.48
CA SER A 260 -1.71 59.41 8.82
C SER A 260 -3.16 59.12 9.29
N ALA A 261 -4.09 60.05 9.08
CA ALA A 261 -5.50 59.85 9.44
C ALA A 261 -6.14 58.68 8.66
N PHE A 262 -5.93 58.62 7.35
CA PHE A 262 -6.44 57.51 6.52
C PHE A 262 -5.77 56.17 6.85
N SER A 263 -4.49 56.16 7.21
CA SER A 263 -3.77 54.93 7.58
C SER A 263 -4.29 54.38 8.92
N ASN A 264 -4.62 55.24 9.87
CA ASN A 264 -5.28 54.85 11.11
C ASN A 264 -6.68 54.29 10.85
N ALA A 265 -7.43 54.89 9.93
CA ALA A 265 -8.73 54.39 9.48
C ALA A 265 -8.60 52.98 8.84
N ALA A 266 -7.60 52.77 7.97
CA ALA A 266 -7.33 51.47 7.36
C ALA A 266 -6.95 50.41 8.39
N SER A 267 -6.16 50.77 9.40
CA SER A 267 -5.79 49.87 10.50
C SER A 267 -7.01 49.39 11.28
N LEU A 268 -7.99 50.26 11.53
CA LEU A 268 -9.26 49.88 12.15
C LEU A 268 -10.12 49.02 11.22
N ALA A 269 -10.18 49.35 9.92
CA ALA A 269 -10.94 48.56 8.94
C ALA A 269 -10.41 47.12 8.82
N ASN A 270 -9.10 46.91 8.96
CA ASN A 270 -8.48 45.58 8.95
C ASN A 270 -8.88 44.72 10.16
N LYS A 271 -9.28 45.32 11.28
CA LYS A 271 -9.78 44.60 12.47
C LYS A 271 -11.25 44.16 12.32
N MET A 272 -11.97 44.66 11.32
CA MET A 272 -13.35 44.26 11.06
C MET A 272 -13.42 42.82 10.54
N PHE A 273 -14.49 42.13 10.93
CA PHE A 273 -14.84 40.84 10.34
C PHE A 273 -15.27 41.00 8.88
N ASP A 274 -14.99 39.98 8.07
CA ASP A 274 -15.34 39.99 6.65
C ASP A 274 -16.85 40.17 6.45
N SER A 275 -17.20 41.22 5.72
CA SER A 275 -18.56 41.68 5.49
C SER A 275 -18.60 42.73 4.39
N ASP A 276 -19.79 42.96 3.83
CA ASP A 276 -20.00 44.07 2.88
C ASP A 276 -19.64 45.43 3.48
N LEU A 277 -19.86 45.60 4.79
CA LEU A 277 -19.51 46.83 5.51
C LEU A 277 -17.99 47.05 5.55
N LYS A 278 -17.19 46.01 5.83
CA LYS A 278 -15.72 46.09 5.78
C LYS A 278 -15.23 46.48 4.39
N ASN A 279 -15.78 45.83 3.36
CA ASN A 279 -15.43 46.11 1.96
C ASN A 279 -15.76 47.56 1.57
N LEU A 280 -16.92 48.06 2.02
CA LEU A 280 -17.32 49.46 1.82
C LEU A 280 -16.35 50.43 2.51
N GLU A 281 -15.99 50.21 3.78
CA GLU A 281 -15.07 51.08 4.51
C GLU A 281 -13.67 51.09 3.87
N ILE A 282 -13.13 49.92 3.49
CA ILE A 282 -11.84 49.83 2.79
C ILE A 282 -11.89 50.58 1.45
N SER A 283 -12.99 50.44 0.70
CA SER A 283 -13.20 51.16 -0.56
C SER A 283 -13.21 52.67 -0.38
N LEU A 284 -13.95 53.20 0.60
CA LEU A 284 -14.01 54.63 0.91
C LEU A 284 -12.65 55.20 1.34
N ILE A 285 -11.88 54.44 2.13
CA ILE A 285 -10.53 54.83 2.52
C ILE A 285 -9.60 54.85 1.29
N ALA A 286 -9.67 53.82 0.44
CA ALA A 286 -8.88 53.72 -0.78
C ALA A 286 -9.19 54.87 -1.75
N GLU A 287 -10.46 55.25 -1.92
CA GLU A 287 -10.88 56.38 -2.76
C GLU A 287 -10.27 57.71 -2.32
N ALA A 288 -10.06 57.91 -1.02
CA ALA A 288 -9.50 59.14 -0.48
C ALA A 288 -7.97 59.13 -0.46
N LEU A 289 -7.35 58.00 -0.13
CA LEU A 289 -5.91 57.89 0.12
C LEU A 289 -5.10 57.59 -1.15
N ASN A 290 -5.56 56.67 -2.01
CA ASN A 290 -4.79 56.25 -3.18
C ASN A 290 -4.49 57.39 -4.16
N PRO A 291 -5.39 58.37 -4.43
CA PRO A 291 -5.07 59.55 -5.25
C PRO A 291 -3.81 60.31 -4.84
N ILE A 292 -3.52 60.37 -3.54
CA ILE A 292 -2.33 61.04 -3.01
C ILE A 292 -1.06 60.28 -3.44
N TYR A 293 -1.08 58.95 -3.33
CA TYR A 293 0.01 58.11 -3.77
C TYR A 293 0.20 58.17 -5.29
N PHE A 294 -0.89 58.25 -6.06
CA PHE A 294 -0.83 58.43 -7.52
C PHE A 294 -0.08 59.71 -7.93
N GLU A 295 -0.36 60.84 -7.28
CA GLU A 295 0.35 62.09 -7.56
C GLU A 295 1.83 62.02 -7.13
N ARG A 296 2.18 61.23 -6.10
CA ARG A 296 3.59 61.02 -5.70
C ARG A 296 4.39 60.21 -6.71
N ILE A 297 3.81 59.15 -7.28
CA ILE A 297 4.53 58.27 -8.20
C ILE A 297 4.69 58.87 -9.59
N LYS A 298 3.76 59.73 -10.03
CA LYS A 298 3.76 60.33 -11.37
C LYS A 298 5.10 61.00 -11.76
N PRO A 299 5.69 61.92 -10.97
CA PRO A 299 6.97 62.53 -11.33
C PRO A 299 8.15 61.54 -11.31
N ILE A 300 8.07 60.47 -10.52
CA ILE A 300 9.09 59.41 -10.47
C ILE A 300 9.04 58.59 -11.77
N ILE A 301 7.84 58.19 -12.19
CA ILE A 301 7.60 57.47 -13.44
C ILE A 301 8.08 58.29 -14.64
N GLU A 302 7.78 59.60 -14.68
CA GLU A 302 8.21 60.46 -15.79
C GLU A 302 9.74 60.62 -15.87
N LYS A 303 10.45 60.62 -14.74
CA LYS A 303 11.93 60.58 -14.74
C LYS A 303 12.44 59.28 -15.36
N GLY A 304 11.90 58.13 -14.94
CA GLY A 304 12.28 56.83 -15.50
C GLY A 304 12.01 56.76 -17.01
N LYS A 305 10.85 57.22 -17.47
CA LYS A 305 10.50 57.28 -18.89
C LYS A 305 11.44 58.17 -19.71
N LYS A 306 11.82 59.34 -19.17
CA LYS A 306 12.75 60.25 -19.84
C LYS A 306 14.12 59.61 -20.09
N ILE A 307 14.58 58.79 -19.15
CA ILE A 307 15.83 58.03 -19.30
C ILE A 307 15.63 56.91 -20.33
N ALA A 308 14.52 56.18 -20.25
CA ALA A 308 14.17 55.12 -21.20
C ALA A 308 13.98 55.62 -22.65
N SER A 309 13.74 56.92 -22.86
CA SER A 309 13.62 57.53 -24.19
C SER A 309 14.93 58.12 -24.76
N GLN A 310 16.06 57.93 -24.08
CA GLN A 310 17.36 58.40 -24.58
C GLN A 310 17.81 57.59 -25.82
N GLU A 311 18.57 58.23 -26.72
CA GLU A 311 19.18 57.50 -27.84
C GLU A 311 20.13 56.42 -27.31
N LYS A 312 20.04 55.21 -27.89
CA LYS A 312 20.84 54.03 -27.51
C LYS A 312 20.65 53.60 -26.05
N PHE A 313 19.47 53.84 -25.48
CA PHE A 313 19.14 53.39 -24.12
C PHE A 313 19.41 51.89 -23.94
N GLU A 314 19.00 51.09 -24.92
CA GLU A 314 19.16 49.64 -24.96
C GLU A 314 20.62 49.15 -25.00
N GLU A 315 21.58 50.00 -25.35
CA GLU A 315 23.03 49.69 -25.32
C GLU A 315 23.70 50.05 -23.97
N SER A 316 23.04 50.85 -23.12
CA SER A 316 23.61 51.41 -21.88
C SER A 316 23.04 50.75 -20.63
N ILE A 317 23.78 49.81 -20.05
CA ILE A 317 23.44 49.13 -18.79
C ILE A 317 23.19 50.14 -17.65
N ASN A 318 23.98 51.21 -17.58
CA ASN A 318 23.82 52.25 -16.57
C ASN A 318 22.48 52.99 -16.73
N SER A 319 22.11 53.34 -17.96
CA SER A 319 20.84 54.02 -18.24
C SER A 319 19.65 53.11 -17.93
N ILE A 320 19.71 51.83 -18.30
CA ILE A 320 18.69 50.83 -17.96
C ILE A 320 18.54 50.73 -16.45
N ASN A 321 19.66 50.58 -15.75
CA ASN A 321 19.67 50.44 -14.31
C ASN A 321 19.05 51.66 -13.61
N GLU A 322 19.39 52.87 -14.06
CA GLU A 322 18.86 54.12 -13.52
C GLU A 322 17.36 54.27 -13.77
N ALA A 323 16.87 53.95 -14.98
CA ALA A 323 15.44 53.98 -15.29
C ALA A 323 14.64 52.98 -14.43
N VAL A 324 15.16 51.76 -14.28
CA VAL A 324 14.55 50.69 -13.49
C VAL A 324 14.51 51.03 -12.00
N ASP A 325 15.51 51.75 -11.46
CA ASP A 325 15.49 52.22 -10.07
C ASP A 325 14.34 53.19 -9.80
N PHE A 326 14.10 54.15 -10.71
CA PHE A 326 12.94 55.04 -10.61
C PHE A 326 11.62 54.26 -10.67
N PHE A 327 11.49 53.28 -11.56
CA PHE A 327 10.27 52.50 -11.64
C PHE A 327 10.04 51.60 -10.41
N HIS A 328 11.07 50.99 -9.84
CA HIS A 328 10.94 50.26 -8.56
C HIS A 328 10.56 51.18 -7.40
N GLN A 329 11.15 52.37 -7.33
CA GLN A 329 10.74 53.38 -6.34
C GLN A 329 9.24 53.71 -6.48
N ALA A 330 8.73 53.85 -7.70
CA ALA A 330 7.30 54.05 -7.94
C ALA A 330 6.47 52.82 -7.57
N LEU A 331 6.95 51.61 -7.86
CA LEU A 331 6.28 50.35 -7.53
C LEU A 331 6.14 50.15 -6.02
N ASP A 332 7.17 50.43 -5.25
CA ASP A 332 7.16 50.31 -3.79
C ASP A 332 6.15 51.27 -3.15
N ILE A 333 6.09 52.51 -3.63
CA ILE A 333 5.06 53.47 -3.21
C ILE A 333 3.66 52.96 -3.60
N THR A 334 3.50 52.39 -4.80
CA THR A 334 2.21 51.83 -5.25
C THR A 334 1.78 50.64 -4.40
N ARG A 335 2.70 49.78 -3.97
CA ARG A 335 2.43 48.65 -3.07
C ARG A 335 1.92 49.09 -1.69
N SER A 336 2.32 50.29 -1.24
CA SER A 336 1.84 50.87 0.03
C SER A 336 0.40 51.39 0.00
N MET A 337 -0.22 51.50 -1.19
CA MET A 337 -1.62 51.90 -1.34
C MET A 337 -2.59 50.92 -0.68
N ILE A 338 -3.79 51.38 -0.34
CA ILE A 338 -4.87 50.50 0.15
C ILE A 338 -5.40 49.65 -0.99
N SER A 339 -5.75 48.39 -0.69
CA SER A 339 -6.28 47.44 -1.66
C SER A 339 -7.46 48.04 -2.44
N SER A 340 -7.36 48.05 -3.77
CA SER A 340 -8.38 48.55 -4.69
C SER A 340 -8.04 48.11 -6.11
N GLU A 341 -9.05 48.05 -6.98
CA GLU A 341 -8.85 47.78 -8.41
C GLU A 341 -7.86 48.76 -9.05
N LYS A 342 -7.88 50.04 -8.64
CA LYS A 342 -6.95 51.07 -9.11
C LYS A 342 -5.50 50.78 -8.70
N LYS A 343 -5.28 50.28 -7.48
CA LYS A 343 -3.93 49.87 -7.01
C LYS A 343 -3.39 48.74 -7.88
N GLU A 344 -4.19 47.70 -8.09
CA GLU A 344 -3.79 46.54 -8.90
C GLU A 344 -3.48 46.93 -10.35
N PHE A 345 -4.31 47.78 -10.95
CA PHE A 345 -4.09 48.34 -12.27
C PHE A 345 -2.75 49.09 -12.37
N GLU A 346 -2.42 49.92 -11.38
CA GLU A 346 -1.18 50.69 -11.41
C GLU A 346 0.06 49.85 -11.10
N ILE A 347 -0.04 48.86 -10.20
CA ILE A 347 1.02 47.86 -9.99
C ILE A 347 1.37 47.22 -11.32
N LYS A 348 0.37 46.75 -12.06
CA LYS A 348 0.57 46.12 -13.38
C LYS A 348 1.28 47.08 -14.35
N LYS A 349 0.81 48.32 -14.45
CA LYS A 349 1.37 49.34 -15.34
C LYS A 349 2.83 49.71 -15.01
N VAL A 350 3.17 49.86 -13.72
CA VAL A 350 4.55 50.15 -13.31
C VAL A 350 5.45 48.92 -13.50
N SER A 351 4.96 47.72 -13.20
CA SER A 351 5.66 46.47 -13.50
C SER A 351 5.94 46.29 -14.98
N GLU A 352 5.00 46.66 -15.87
CA GLU A 352 5.20 46.66 -17.32
C GLU A 352 6.33 47.61 -17.75
N LEU A 353 6.43 48.80 -17.15
CA LEU A 353 7.52 49.74 -17.43
C LEU A 353 8.89 49.17 -17.04
N ILE A 354 8.98 48.54 -15.87
CA ILE A 354 10.20 47.85 -15.41
C ILE A 354 10.58 46.75 -16.40
N ASN A 355 9.62 45.90 -16.74
CA ASN A 355 9.86 44.74 -17.61
C ASN A 355 10.28 45.18 -19.01
N ASN A 356 9.63 46.20 -19.60
CA ASN A 356 9.99 46.72 -20.91
C ASN A 356 11.40 47.31 -20.94
N ALA A 357 11.78 48.08 -19.91
CA ALA A 357 13.12 48.67 -19.81
C ALA A 357 14.22 47.61 -19.65
N CYS A 358 13.98 46.56 -18.85
CA CYS A 358 14.88 45.43 -18.73
C CYS A 358 14.98 44.64 -20.05
N SER A 359 13.84 44.33 -20.67
CA SER A 359 13.78 43.52 -21.89
C SER A 359 14.48 44.17 -23.07
N SER A 360 14.41 45.50 -23.23
CA SER A 360 15.13 46.19 -24.31
C SER A 360 16.65 45.98 -24.22
N GLY A 361 17.23 46.11 -23.03
CA GLY A 361 18.66 45.87 -22.81
C GLY A 361 19.04 44.39 -22.93
N ILE A 362 18.23 43.50 -22.36
CA ILE A 362 18.45 42.05 -22.43
C ILE A 362 18.50 41.59 -23.89
N ASN A 363 17.59 42.07 -24.75
CA ASN A 363 17.54 41.66 -26.16
C ASN A 363 18.81 42.06 -26.94
N VAL A 364 19.30 43.28 -26.76
CA VAL A 364 20.56 43.73 -27.39
C VAL A 364 21.75 42.87 -26.96
N ILE A 365 21.82 42.56 -25.67
CA ILE A 365 22.89 41.71 -25.12
C ILE A 365 22.77 40.28 -25.66
N LYS A 366 21.55 39.71 -25.74
CA LYS A 366 21.33 38.37 -26.30
C LYS A 366 21.78 38.28 -27.75
N ASP A 367 21.41 39.25 -28.59
CA ASP A 367 21.80 39.29 -30.00
C ASP A 367 23.32 39.34 -30.16
N LYS A 368 23.99 40.16 -29.33
CA LYS A 368 25.45 40.26 -29.29
C LYS A 368 26.11 38.96 -28.83
N SER A 369 25.60 38.33 -27.78
CA SER A 369 26.08 37.03 -27.29
C SER A 369 25.93 35.92 -28.33
N ILE A 370 24.84 35.90 -29.09
CA ILE A 370 24.63 34.94 -30.19
C ILE A 370 25.71 35.11 -31.27
N GLN A 371 26.08 36.34 -31.63
CA GLN A 371 27.17 36.58 -32.57
C GLN A 371 28.52 36.09 -32.04
N TYR A 372 28.78 36.24 -30.75
CA TYR A 372 30.00 35.71 -30.12
C TYR A 372 30.06 34.18 -30.13
N ILE A 373 28.93 33.48 -29.93
CA ILE A 373 28.87 32.02 -30.07
C ILE A 373 29.27 31.59 -31.49
N VAL A 374 28.76 32.26 -32.53
CA VAL A 374 29.12 31.98 -33.94
C VAL A 374 30.62 32.22 -34.20
N GLN A 375 31.20 33.24 -33.55
CA GLN A 375 32.63 33.55 -33.64
C GLN A 375 33.52 32.67 -32.74
N LYS A 376 32.95 31.70 -32.02
CA LYS A 376 33.64 30.88 -31.00
C LYS A 376 34.29 31.68 -29.86
N LYS A 377 33.71 32.83 -29.53
CA LYS A 377 34.12 33.72 -28.42
C LYS A 377 33.25 33.44 -27.19
N TYR A 378 33.43 32.26 -26.60
CA TYR A 378 32.52 31.76 -25.56
C TYR A 378 32.63 32.55 -24.25
N GLU A 379 33.83 32.98 -23.86
CA GLU A 379 34.02 33.77 -22.64
C GLU A 379 33.33 35.13 -22.72
N GLU A 380 33.44 35.81 -23.87
CA GLU A 380 32.76 37.08 -24.11
C GLU A 380 31.24 36.92 -24.16
N ALA A 381 30.74 35.85 -24.79
CA ALA A 381 29.32 35.54 -24.83
C ALA A 381 28.74 35.31 -23.43
N VAL A 382 29.43 34.53 -22.59
CA VAL A 382 29.03 34.23 -21.21
C VAL A 382 29.07 35.48 -20.34
N SER A 383 30.13 36.29 -20.44
CA SER A 383 30.26 37.55 -19.69
C SER A 383 29.08 38.49 -19.95
N ASP A 384 28.73 38.68 -21.24
CA ASP A 384 27.59 39.49 -21.64
C ASP A 384 26.26 38.89 -21.13
N LEU A 385 26.06 37.57 -21.18
CA LEU A 385 24.85 36.94 -20.65
C LEU A 385 24.71 37.05 -19.13
N TYR A 386 25.81 37.07 -18.37
CA TYR A 386 25.76 37.35 -16.93
C TYR A 386 25.28 38.77 -16.63
N ILE A 387 25.65 39.74 -17.48
CA ILE A 387 25.13 41.10 -17.40
C ILE A 387 23.61 41.07 -17.67
N ALA A 388 23.15 40.39 -18.73
CA ALA A 388 21.71 40.24 -18.99
C ALA A 388 20.96 39.57 -17.83
N LEU A 389 21.53 38.54 -17.20
CA LEU A 389 20.96 37.90 -16.02
C LEU A 389 20.83 38.86 -14.83
N SER A 390 21.80 39.75 -14.64
CA SER A 390 21.74 40.78 -13.59
C SER A 390 20.59 41.77 -13.84
N ILE A 391 20.34 42.13 -15.10
CA ILE A 391 19.22 42.99 -15.50
C ILE A 391 17.89 42.26 -15.34
N ALA A 392 17.82 40.97 -15.74
CA ALA A 392 16.62 40.16 -15.63
C ALA A 392 16.16 39.99 -14.17
N LYS A 393 17.08 39.86 -13.20
CA LYS A 393 16.75 39.81 -11.77
C LYS A 393 16.02 41.05 -11.25
N ARG A 394 16.10 42.17 -11.97
CA ARG A 394 15.43 43.42 -11.62
C ARG A 394 14.04 43.55 -12.27
N MET A 395 13.59 42.58 -13.05
CA MET A 395 12.24 42.59 -13.61
C MET A 395 11.18 42.41 -12.52
N ALA A 396 10.00 42.98 -12.73
CA ALA A 396 8.88 42.95 -11.80
C ALA A 396 7.83 41.92 -12.24
N TYR A 397 8.06 40.65 -11.88
CA TYR A 397 7.07 39.57 -12.01
C TYR A 397 6.35 39.33 -10.68
N THR A 398 5.07 38.95 -10.76
CA THR A 398 4.22 38.67 -9.59
C THR A 398 4.18 37.19 -9.19
N GLN A 399 4.77 36.32 -10.02
CA GLN A 399 4.92 34.88 -9.77
C GLN A 399 6.36 34.60 -9.32
N ASP A 400 6.57 33.49 -8.61
CA ASP A 400 7.88 33.11 -8.05
C ASP A 400 8.98 32.92 -9.12
N GLU A 401 8.63 32.81 -10.41
CA GLU A 401 9.56 32.55 -11.50
C GLU A 401 9.52 33.64 -12.58
N ASN A 402 10.69 34.23 -12.89
CA ASN A 402 10.87 35.13 -14.03
C ASN A 402 11.23 34.29 -15.28
N PRO A 403 10.36 34.22 -16.30
CA PRO A 403 10.60 33.42 -17.50
C PRO A 403 11.82 33.90 -18.29
N GLU A 404 12.14 35.19 -18.27
CA GLU A 404 13.31 35.72 -18.98
C GLU A 404 14.63 35.33 -18.28
N LEU A 405 14.60 35.21 -16.95
CA LEU A 405 15.74 34.70 -16.18
C LEU A 405 16.06 33.25 -16.58
N GLU A 406 15.02 32.42 -16.76
CA GLU A 406 15.19 31.03 -17.17
C GLU A 406 15.66 30.91 -18.63
N ASN A 407 15.07 31.71 -19.53
CA ASN A 407 15.53 31.81 -20.92
C ASN A 407 17.01 32.17 -21.03
N LEU A 408 17.50 33.08 -20.18
CA LEU A 408 18.90 33.49 -20.16
C LEU A 408 19.82 32.41 -19.58
N LYS A 409 19.41 31.68 -18.52
CA LYS A 409 20.17 30.52 -18.03
C LYS A 409 20.32 29.44 -19.10
N ASN A 410 19.23 29.16 -19.82
CA ASN A 410 19.25 28.23 -20.95
C ASN A 410 20.18 28.73 -22.06
N LEU A 411 20.21 30.03 -22.35
CA LEU A 411 21.13 30.58 -23.34
C LEU A 411 22.61 30.49 -22.89
N VAL A 412 22.90 30.69 -21.60
CA VAL A 412 24.24 30.44 -21.03
C VAL A 412 24.63 28.98 -21.19
N ASN A 413 23.70 28.06 -20.92
CA ASN A 413 23.93 26.64 -21.10
C ASN A 413 24.20 26.28 -22.56
N LYS A 414 23.47 26.86 -23.51
CA LYS A 414 23.76 26.70 -24.95
C LYS A 414 25.17 27.13 -25.34
N VAL A 415 25.69 28.20 -24.72
CA VAL A 415 27.08 28.65 -24.97
C VAL A 415 28.07 27.60 -24.49
N TYR A 416 27.88 27.10 -23.26
CA TYR A 416 28.73 26.05 -22.71
C TYR A 416 28.59 24.72 -23.45
N SER A 417 27.38 24.33 -23.87
CA SER A 417 27.15 23.13 -24.69
C SER A 417 27.86 23.21 -26.04
N ALA A 418 27.91 24.39 -26.67
CA ALA A 418 28.67 24.59 -27.91
C ALA A 418 30.19 24.40 -27.69
N GLU A 419 30.73 24.94 -26.59
CA GLU A 419 32.13 24.77 -26.20
C GLU A 419 32.46 23.30 -25.84
N VAL A 420 31.58 22.65 -25.06
CA VAL A 420 31.66 21.24 -24.66
C VAL A 420 31.63 20.33 -25.89
N SER A 421 30.75 20.59 -26.86
CA SER A 421 30.63 19.82 -28.10
C SER A 421 31.94 19.77 -28.88
N GLU A 422 32.73 20.85 -28.89
CA GLU A 422 34.04 20.89 -29.54
C GLU A 422 35.05 19.95 -28.87
N VAL A 423 35.03 19.88 -27.54
CA VAL A 423 35.87 18.97 -26.75
C VAL A 423 35.41 17.52 -26.90
N VAL A 424 34.09 17.28 -26.90
CA VAL A 424 33.49 15.95 -27.13
C VAL A 424 33.87 15.42 -28.52
N ASN A 425 33.78 16.25 -29.56
CA ASN A 425 34.18 15.87 -30.92
C ASN A 425 35.67 15.48 -31.00
N ARG A 426 36.54 16.16 -30.25
CA ARG A 426 37.95 15.79 -30.12
C ARG A 426 38.11 14.43 -29.42
N GLY A 427 37.33 14.17 -28.38
CA GLY A 427 37.26 12.86 -27.72
C GLY A 427 36.85 11.75 -28.69
N ASN A 428 35.77 11.96 -29.47
CA ASN A 428 35.28 11.00 -30.46
C ASN A 428 36.37 10.64 -31.49
N LYS A 429 37.10 11.64 -31.98
CA LYS A 429 38.23 11.42 -32.91
C LYS A 429 39.36 10.58 -32.31
N LEU A 430 39.60 10.68 -31.00
CA LEU A 430 40.59 9.85 -30.31
C LEU A 430 40.10 8.40 -30.13
N VAL A 431 38.80 8.21 -29.92
CA VAL A 431 38.16 6.87 -29.90
C VAL A 431 38.31 6.19 -31.26
N GLU A 432 38.08 6.91 -32.37
CA GLU A 432 38.31 6.40 -33.73
C GLU A 432 39.76 5.98 -33.99
N GLN A 433 40.72 6.60 -33.28
CA GLN A 433 42.15 6.29 -33.36
C GLN A 433 42.57 5.16 -32.40
N ASN A 434 41.64 4.56 -31.65
CA ASN A 434 41.88 3.58 -30.59
C ASN A 434 42.74 4.09 -29.42
N ASP A 435 42.89 5.41 -29.26
CA ASP A 435 43.57 6.02 -28.11
C ASP A 435 42.56 6.29 -26.98
N PHE A 436 42.05 5.21 -26.39
CA PHE A 436 40.96 5.26 -25.42
C PHE A 436 41.32 6.03 -24.15
N GLU A 437 42.58 5.98 -23.72
CA GLU A 437 43.04 6.68 -22.50
C GLU A 437 42.98 8.21 -22.68
N LYS A 438 43.48 8.74 -23.81
CA LYS A 438 43.37 10.17 -24.11
C LYS A 438 41.95 10.60 -24.45
N ALA A 439 41.14 9.72 -25.03
CA ALA A 439 39.72 9.98 -25.26
C ALA A 439 38.97 10.18 -23.94
N ILE A 440 39.19 9.29 -22.96
CA ILE A 440 38.61 9.39 -21.61
C ILE A 440 39.08 10.68 -20.90
N GLU A 441 40.36 11.02 -20.98
CA GLU A 441 40.87 12.28 -20.42
C GLU A 441 40.17 13.51 -21.05
N THR A 442 39.95 13.46 -22.37
CA THR A 442 39.29 14.53 -23.12
C THR A 442 37.81 14.66 -22.76
N TYR A 443 37.08 13.56 -22.65
CA TYR A 443 35.68 13.60 -22.20
C TYR A 443 35.55 14.04 -20.73
N ASN A 444 36.49 13.68 -19.85
CA ASN A 444 36.50 14.18 -18.47
C ASN A 444 36.74 15.70 -18.41
N LYS A 445 37.55 16.26 -19.34
CA LYS A 445 37.66 17.71 -19.50
C LYS A 445 36.33 18.33 -19.93
N ALA A 446 35.65 17.75 -20.91
CA ALA A 446 34.32 18.18 -21.33
C ALA A 446 33.31 18.13 -20.18
N LEU A 447 33.31 17.04 -19.40
CA LEU A 447 32.47 16.88 -18.21
C LEU A 447 32.75 17.97 -17.17
N ASN A 448 34.01 18.29 -16.90
CA ASN A 448 34.37 19.35 -15.97
C ASN A 448 33.91 20.74 -16.43
N MET A 449 33.81 20.98 -17.74
CA MET A 449 33.29 22.23 -18.29
C MET A 449 31.79 22.38 -18.03
N THR A 450 31.03 21.29 -18.00
CA THR A 450 29.59 21.32 -17.65
C THR A 450 29.32 21.82 -16.22
N ASN A 451 30.31 21.80 -15.32
CA ASN A 451 30.15 22.37 -13.97
C ASN A 451 29.92 23.89 -13.98
N LYS A 452 30.21 24.57 -15.09
CA LYS A 452 29.95 26.00 -15.26
C LYS A 452 28.52 26.29 -15.74
N MET A 453 27.76 25.26 -16.12
CA MET A 453 26.38 25.38 -16.59
C MET A 453 25.40 25.53 -15.42
N TYR A 454 24.28 26.19 -15.67
CA TYR A 454 23.14 26.20 -14.77
C TYR A 454 22.45 24.83 -14.75
N LEU A 455 21.97 24.41 -13.58
CA LEU A 455 21.20 23.17 -13.43
C LEU A 455 19.87 23.29 -14.18
N THR A 456 19.79 22.59 -15.31
CA THR A 456 18.64 22.56 -16.23
C THR A 456 18.57 21.17 -16.84
N GLU A 457 17.43 20.80 -17.42
CA GLU A 457 17.31 19.53 -18.17
C GLU A 457 18.33 19.43 -19.32
N GLU A 458 18.69 20.55 -19.95
CA GLU A 458 19.69 20.59 -21.03
C GLU A 458 21.09 20.23 -20.51
N MET A 459 21.47 20.76 -19.34
CA MET A 459 22.71 20.40 -18.66
C MET A 459 22.73 18.93 -18.23
N GLU A 460 21.62 18.41 -17.70
CA GLU A 460 21.53 16.98 -17.31
C GLU A 460 21.65 16.05 -18.52
N LYS A 461 21.02 16.39 -19.64
CA LYS A 461 21.16 15.65 -20.92
C LYS A 461 22.60 15.68 -21.42
N GLU A 462 23.26 16.83 -21.40
CA GLU A 462 24.66 16.99 -21.82
C GLU A 462 25.60 16.17 -20.91
N VAL A 463 25.43 16.25 -19.59
CA VAL A 463 26.19 15.47 -18.61
C VAL A 463 25.96 13.97 -18.80
N GLY A 464 24.71 13.56 -19.02
CA GLY A 464 24.35 12.18 -19.30
C GLY A 464 25.02 11.65 -20.57
N MET A 465 24.99 12.44 -21.65
CA MET A 465 25.66 12.12 -22.92
C MET A 465 27.17 11.95 -22.74
N ILE A 466 27.86 12.90 -22.10
CA ILE A 466 29.32 12.82 -21.90
C ILE A 466 29.68 11.64 -21.00
N LYS A 467 28.90 11.37 -19.94
CA LYS A 467 29.10 10.18 -19.10
C LYS A 467 28.89 8.88 -19.89
N SER A 468 27.90 8.84 -20.78
CA SER A 468 27.70 7.71 -21.69
C SER A 468 28.89 7.52 -22.60
N LEU A 469 29.45 8.60 -23.17
CA LEU A 469 30.64 8.52 -24.03
C LEU A 469 31.89 8.09 -23.28
N ILE A 470 32.11 8.59 -22.05
CA ILE A 470 33.19 8.11 -21.16
C ILE A 470 33.01 6.62 -20.93
N TYR A 471 31.81 6.21 -20.56
CA TYR A 471 31.48 4.84 -20.25
C TYR A 471 31.65 3.91 -21.46
N GLU A 472 31.12 4.26 -22.63
CA GLU A 472 31.30 3.52 -23.87
C GLU A 472 32.78 3.41 -24.28
N THR A 473 33.58 4.43 -23.98
CA THR A 473 35.01 4.45 -24.29
C THR A 473 35.81 3.60 -23.29
N GLU A 474 35.47 3.66 -22.01
CA GLU A 474 35.98 2.75 -20.97
C GLU A 474 35.61 1.31 -21.30
N LEU A 475 34.37 1.07 -21.77
CA LEU A 475 33.93 -0.24 -22.27
C LEU A 475 34.75 -0.69 -23.47
N LYS A 476 35.00 0.14 -24.50
CA LYS A 476 35.85 -0.24 -25.64
C LYS A 476 37.29 -0.56 -25.21
N GLN A 477 37.81 0.15 -24.22
CA GLN A 477 39.11 -0.14 -23.60
C GLN A 477 39.11 -1.47 -22.82
N LEU A 478 37.97 -1.82 -22.20
CA LEU A 478 37.77 -3.03 -21.41
C LEU A 478 37.39 -4.25 -22.27
N VAL A 479 36.62 -4.10 -23.35
CA VAL A 479 36.24 -5.16 -24.31
C VAL A 479 37.48 -5.76 -24.99
N GLY A 480 38.60 -5.04 -25.05
CA GLY A 480 39.91 -5.62 -25.36
C GLY A 480 40.43 -6.64 -24.30
N LYS A 481 39.70 -6.89 -23.21
CA LYS A 481 40.09 -7.67 -22.01
C LYS A 481 39.02 -8.66 -21.48
N GLY A 482 37.73 -8.60 -21.85
CA GLY A 482 36.76 -9.72 -21.76
C GLY A 482 35.53 -9.54 -20.83
N GLY A 483 34.33 -9.51 -21.43
CA GLY A 483 33.04 -9.07 -20.85
C GLY A 483 32.18 -10.11 -20.09
N LEU A 484 31.10 -9.61 -19.47
CA LEU A 484 30.25 -10.13 -18.37
C LEU A 484 30.80 -9.91 -16.95
N ALA A 485 32.08 -10.18 -16.69
CA ALA A 485 32.71 -9.75 -15.43
C ALA A 485 32.90 -8.21 -15.36
N GLU A 486 32.81 -7.54 -16.51
CA GLU A 486 33.08 -6.11 -16.67
C GLU A 486 31.87 -5.24 -16.32
N GLU A 487 30.65 -5.69 -16.66
CA GLU A 487 29.40 -5.00 -16.35
C GLU A 487 29.08 -5.06 -14.84
N GLN A 488 29.39 -6.18 -14.20
CA GLN A 488 29.35 -6.31 -12.74
C GLN A 488 30.37 -5.38 -12.05
N LYS A 489 31.63 -5.38 -12.51
CA LYS A 489 32.67 -4.48 -11.99
C LYS A 489 32.34 -3.01 -12.19
N LEU A 490 31.64 -2.68 -13.27
CA LEU A 490 31.15 -1.34 -13.52
C LEU A 490 30.09 -0.95 -12.48
N LYS A 491 29.09 -1.81 -12.23
CA LYS A 491 28.06 -1.55 -11.21
C LYS A 491 28.68 -1.43 -9.82
N GLU A 492 29.66 -2.28 -9.48
CA GLU A 492 30.45 -2.18 -8.24
C GLU A 492 31.18 -0.83 -8.12
N LYS A 493 31.82 -0.34 -9.20
CA LYS A 493 32.47 0.97 -9.23
C LYS A 493 31.48 2.14 -9.13
N GLU A 494 30.32 2.01 -9.76
CA GLU A 494 29.24 2.99 -9.69
C GLU A 494 28.71 3.12 -8.25
N ILE A 495 28.50 1.98 -7.57
CA ILE A 495 28.15 1.92 -6.15
C ILE A 495 29.26 2.54 -5.28
N GLU A 496 30.54 2.24 -5.54
CA GLU A 496 31.65 2.81 -4.78
C GLU A 496 31.70 4.34 -4.91
N LYS A 497 31.42 4.87 -6.09
CA LYS A 497 31.31 6.31 -6.35
C LYS A 497 30.14 6.93 -5.59
N LEU A 498 28.98 6.29 -5.61
CA LEU A 498 27.80 6.76 -4.86
C LEU A 498 28.03 6.68 -3.34
N LYS A 499 28.73 5.66 -2.85
CA LYS A 499 29.14 5.56 -1.43
C LYS A 499 30.07 6.70 -1.01
N LYS A 500 31.08 7.03 -1.83
CA LYS A 500 31.93 8.22 -1.57
C LYS A 500 31.14 9.53 -1.56
N ARG A 501 30.11 9.62 -2.41
CA ARG A 501 29.18 10.77 -2.41
C ARG A 501 28.29 10.78 -1.17
N LEU A 502 27.87 9.62 -0.68
CA LEU A 502 27.12 9.48 0.57
C LEU A 502 27.98 9.90 1.78
N ASP A 503 29.26 9.53 1.82
CA ASP A 503 30.21 9.97 2.85
C ASP A 503 30.39 11.50 2.83
N TYR A 504 30.47 12.09 1.64
CA TYR A 504 30.47 13.54 1.50
C TYR A 504 29.14 14.16 2.00
N ALA A 505 27.99 13.55 1.63
CA ALA A 505 26.69 14.03 2.08
C ALA A 505 26.57 13.99 3.61
N GLN A 506 27.10 12.95 4.26
CA GLN A 506 27.15 12.83 5.72
C GLN A 506 28.00 13.93 6.40
N SER A 507 28.98 14.49 5.68
CA SER A 507 29.83 15.59 6.16
C SER A 507 29.20 16.98 6.03
N ILE A 508 28.02 17.11 5.42
CA ILE A 508 27.31 18.39 5.26
C ILE A 508 26.84 18.88 6.64
N ASP A 509 27.22 20.09 7.08
CA ASP A 509 26.85 20.61 8.41
C ASP A 509 25.35 20.85 8.62
N ASP A 510 24.64 21.25 7.56
CA ASP A 510 23.19 21.52 7.59
C ASP A 510 22.37 20.22 7.67
N PRO A 511 21.57 19.98 8.73
CA PRO A 511 20.89 18.70 8.95
C PRO A 511 19.81 18.37 7.93
N GLU A 512 19.05 19.37 7.46
CA GLU A 512 17.94 19.16 6.51
C GLU A 512 18.48 18.87 5.10
N ARG A 513 19.51 19.63 4.68
CA ARG A 513 20.22 19.41 3.43
C ARG A 513 21.01 18.10 3.43
N ARG A 514 21.64 17.76 4.56
CA ARG A 514 22.28 16.45 4.78
C ARG A 514 21.27 15.32 4.57
N ALA A 515 20.12 15.40 5.23
CA ALA A 515 19.07 14.38 5.13
C ALA A 515 18.54 14.25 3.69
N ALA A 516 18.29 15.37 3.00
CA ALA A 516 17.80 15.39 1.63
C ALA A 516 18.80 14.81 0.63
N GLU A 517 20.08 15.22 0.69
CA GLU A 517 21.13 14.66 -0.19
C GLU A 517 21.40 13.19 0.11
N MET A 518 21.42 12.79 1.39
CA MET A 518 21.59 11.39 1.77
C MET A 518 20.45 10.52 1.24
N SER A 519 19.19 10.95 1.39
CA SER A 519 18.03 10.21 0.88
C SER A 519 18.09 10.07 -0.65
N LYS A 520 18.43 11.15 -1.38
CA LYS A 520 18.58 11.10 -2.83
C LYS A 520 19.68 10.15 -3.29
N ILE A 521 20.83 10.14 -2.61
CA ILE A 521 21.96 9.27 -2.96
C ILE A 521 21.66 7.80 -2.63
N LYS A 522 20.98 7.53 -1.51
CA LYS A 522 20.60 6.16 -1.16
C LYS A 522 19.60 5.56 -2.13
N LEU A 523 18.62 6.34 -2.61
CA LEU A 523 17.71 5.89 -3.68
C LEU A 523 18.48 5.53 -4.97
N LEU A 524 19.47 6.34 -5.36
CA LEU A 524 20.32 6.03 -6.52
C LEU A 524 21.17 4.76 -6.30
N ILE A 525 21.62 4.49 -5.07
CA ILE A 525 22.34 3.26 -4.73
C ILE A 525 21.41 2.05 -4.85
N ASP A 526 20.17 2.17 -4.38
CA ASP A 526 19.16 1.12 -4.47
C ASP A 526 18.80 0.79 -5.93
N ASP A 527 18.69 1.80 -6.81
CA ASP A 527 18.46 1.60 -8.24
C ASP A 527 19.60 0.79 -8.90
N VAL A 528 20.86 1.15 -8.63
CA VAL A 528 22.03 0.44 -9.17
C VAL A 528 22.13 -0.98 -8.60
N HIS A 529 21.82 -1.17 -7.32
CA HIS A 529 21.74 -2.50 -6.71
C HIS A 529 20.64 -3.36 -7.33
N SER A 530 19.49 -2.79 -7.70
CA SER A 530 18.44 -3.52 -8.40
C SER A 530 18.89 -4.03 -9.76
N GLU A 531 19.73 -3.28 -10.49
CA GLU A 531 20.31 -3.73 -11.75
C GLU A 531 21.40 -4.78 -11.54
N GLU A 532 22.26 -4.60 -10.53
CA GLU A 532 23.28 -5.58 -10.13
C GLU A 532 22.64 -6.94 -9.81
N ILE A 533 21.53 -6.94 -9.05
CA ILE A 533 20.80 -8.16 -8.68
C ILE A 533 20.33 -8.94 -9.93
N LYS A 534 19.76 -8.25 -10.92
CA LYS A 534 19.30 -8.90 -12.16
C LYS A 534 20.46 -9.54 -12.93
N LEU A 535 21.60 -8.85 -13.00
CA LEU A 535 22.80 -9.38 -13.64
C LEU A 535 23.35 -10.60 -12.90
N LEU A 536 23.39 -10.55 -11.57
CA LEU A 536 23.82 -11.66 -10.72
C LEU A 536 22.92 -12.89 -10.91
N ILE A 537 21.59 -12.70 -10.97
CA ILE A 537 20.65 -13.80 -11.26
C ILE A 537 20.94 -14.40 -12.63
N GLU A 538 21.13 -13.57 -13.66
CA GLU A 538 21.39 -14.04 -15.02
C GLU A 538 22.70 -14.83 -15.12
N GLN A 539 23.77 -14.36 -14.47
CA GLN A 539 25.03 -15.09 -14.37
C GLN A 539 24.87 -16.42 -13.62
N GLY A 540 24.07 -16.42 -12.54
CA GLY A 540 23.70 -17.64 -11.82
C GLY A 540 22.98 -18.64 -12.72
N ASN A 541 21.97 -18.19 -13.46
CA ASN A 541 21.21 -19.03 -14.39
C ASN A 541 22.11 -19.63 -15.46
N GLN A 542 22.97 -18.82 -16.11
CA GLN A 542 23.88 -19.29 -17.15
C GLN A 542 24.87 -20.36 -16.64
N LEU A 543 25.37 -20.21 -15.41
CA LEU A 543 26.23 -21.21 -14.79
C LEU A 543 25.46 -22.48 -14.43
N ALA A 544 24.21 -22.35 -13.98
CA ALA A 544 23.34 -23.48 -13.70
C ALA A 544 22.99 -24.28 -14.97
N ASP A 545 22.77 -23.60 -16.11
CA ASP A 545 22.59 -24.23 -17.43
C ASP A 545 23.81 -25.06 -17.85
N LEU A 546 25.00 -24.61 -17.46
CA LEU A 546 26.27 -25.34 -17.64
C LEU A 546 26.51 -26.41 -16.56
N LYS A 547 25.53 -26.66 -15.68
CA LYS A 547 25.60 -27.57 -14.51
C LYS A 547 26.68 -27.22 -13.49
N LYS A 548 27.16 -25.97 -13.48
CA LYS A 548 28.14 -25.44 -12.51
C LYS A 548 27.42 -24.82 -11.31
N TYR A 549 26.69 -25.64 -10.58
CA TYR A 549 25.78 -25.17 -9.53
C TYR A 549 26.47 -24.46 -8.37
N ASP A 550 27.62 -24.94 -7.90
CA ASP A 550 28.32 -24.29 -6.78
C ASP A 550 28.75 -22.85 -7.10
N ASP A 551 29.13 -22.60 -8.36
CA ASP A 551 29.45 -21.25 -8.80
C ASP A 551 28.18 -20.42 -9.02
N ALA A 552 27.14 -21.01 -9.61
CA ALA A 552 25.83 -20.35 -9.76
C ALA A 552 25.26 -19.88 -8.42
N PHE A 553 25.35 -20.71 -7.39
CA PHE A 553 24.79 -20.43 -6.06
C PHE A 553 25.48 -19.26 -5.37
N LYS A 554 26.80 -19.07 -5.58
CA LYS A 554 27.51 -17.88 -5.10
C LYS A 554 26.92 -16.59 -5.67
N PHE A 555 26.44 -16.60 -6.91
CA PHE A 555 25.80 -15.42 -7.51
C PHE A 555 24.42 -15.15 -6.90
N TYR A 556 23.60 -16.18 -6.67
CA TYR A 556 22.31 -15.99 -5.98
C TYR A 556 22.47 -15.54 -4.53
N GLU A 557 23.41 -16.12 -3.79
CA GLU A 557 23.72 -15.72 -2.41
C GLU A 557 24.24 -14.28 -2.36
N ARG A 558 25.08 -13.90 -3.33
CA ARG A 558 25.51 -12.52 -3.48
C ARG A 558 24.33 -11.59 -3.79
N ALA A 559 23.42 -11.98 -4.68
CA ALA A 559 22.23 -11.19 -5.00
C ALA A 559 21.33 -11.00 -3.77
N LEU A 560 21.12 -12.04 -2.96
CA LEU A 560 20.40 -11.94 -1.67
C LEU A 560 21.09 -10.99 -0.70
N LYS A 561 22.42 -11.06 -0.62
CA LYS A 561 23.22 -10.17 0.23
C LYS A 561 23.10 -8.72 -0.22
N VAL A 562 23.19 -8.45 -1.52
CA VAL A 562 23.03 -7.11 -2.11
C VAL A 562 21.63 -6.56 -1.83
N ASN A 563 20.59 -7.36 -2.05
CA ASN A 563 19.21 -6.96 -1.74
C ASN A 563 19.01 -6.63 -0.25
N GLY A 564 19.74 -7.31 0.65
CA GLY A 564 19.74 -7.01 2.09
C GLY A 564 20.55 -5.76 2.50
N MET A 565 21.41 -5.24 1.62
CA MET A 565 22.17 -4.00 1.87
C MET A 565 21.40 -2.74 1.44
N MET A 566 20.33 -2.88 0.65
CA MET A 566 19.50 -1.78 0.17
C MET A 566 18.77 -1.10 1.33
N GLU A 567 18.54 0.21 1.23
CA GLU A 567 17.74 0.93 2.25
C GLU A 567 16.28 0.50 2.19
N SER A 568 15.75 0.29 0.98
CA SER A 568 14.44 -0.29 0.73
C SER A 568 14.58 -1.58 -0.09
N PRO A 569 14.77 -2.75 0.56
CA PRO A 569 14.86 -4.02 -0.13
C PRO A 569 13.64 -4.28 -1.01
N ASP A 570 13.84 -4.40 -2.33
CA ASP A 570 12.75 -4.66 -3.25
C ASP A 570 12.25 -6.11 -3.08
N VAL A 571 10.99 -6.24 -2.68
CA VAL A 571 10.32 -7.53 -2.50
C VAL A 571 10.33 -8.31 -3.82
N LYS A 572 10.16 -7.63 -4.97
CA LYS A 572 10.18 -8.27 -6.29
C LYS A 572 11.54 -8.87 -6.62
N ASN A 573 12.63 -8.16 -6.29
CA ASN A 573 13.99 -8.67 -6.47
C ASN A 573 14.23 -9.88 -5.58
N LYS A 574 13.84 -9.80 -4.30
CA LYS A 574 13.95 -10.93 -3.36
C LYS A 574 13.21 -12.17 -3.87
N ASP A 575 11.97 -11.98 -4.34
CA ASP A 575 11.15 -13.07 -4.86
C ASP A 575 11.73 -13.66 -6.15
N LEU A 576 12.25 -12.81 -7.04
CA LEU A 576 12.93 -13.24 -8.27
C LEU A 576 14.18 -14.07 -7.96
N ILE A 577 15.05 -13.60 -7.04
CA ILE A 577 16.26 -14.33 -6.64
C ILE A 577 15.86 -15.68 -6.03
N LYS A 578 14.93 -15.68 -5.07
CA LYS A 578 14.45 -16.91 -4.42
C LYS A 578 13.86 -17.88 -5.40
N SER A 579 13.07 -17.41 -6.38
CA SER A 579 12.45 -18.24 -7.40
C SER A 579 13.47 -18.94 -8.28
N SER A 580 14.47 -18.20 -8.80
CA SER A 580 15.54 -18.80 -9.60
C SER A 580 16.39 -19.74 -8.75
N TYR A 581 16.79 -19.32 -7.55
CA TYR A 581 17.68 -20.10 -6.70
C TYR A 581 17.04 -21.42 -6.24
N LYS A 582 15.81 -21.40 -5.72
CA LYS A 582 15.12 -22.62 -5.27
C LYS A 582 14.88 -23.60 -6.42
N LYS A 583 14.60 -23.09 -7.63
CA LYS A 583 14.44 -23.91 -8.83
C LYS A 583 15.74 -24.65 -9.16
N GLU A 584 16.87 -23.94 -9.15
CA GLU A 584 18.16 -24.56 -9.47
C GLU A 584 18.68 -25.50 -8.37
N LEU A 585 18.34 -25.25 -7.11
CA LEU A 585 18.55 -26.21 -6.02
C LEU A 585 17.82 -27.53 -6.28
N ILE A 586 16.57 -27.48 -6.74
CA ILE A 586 15.81 -28.69 -7.12
C ILE A 586 16.40 -29.37 -8.34
N ASN A 587 16.86 -28.62 -9.34
CA ASN A 587 17.50 -29.20 -10.51
C ASN A 587 18.78 -29.97 -10.13
N ARG A 588 19.58 -29.44 -9.19
CA ARG A 588 20.73 -30.17 -8.66
C ARG A 588 20.31 -31.38 -7.83
N ALA A 589 19.33 -31.24 -6.94
CA ALA A 589 18.82 -32.34 -6.12
C ALA A 589 18.29 -33.51 -6.98
N LYS A 590 17.65 -33.23 -8.12
CA LYS A 590 17.23 -34.24 -9.11
C LYS A 590 18.43 -35.06 -9.61
N LEU A 591 19.51 -34.39 -10.04
CA LEU A 591 20.74 -35.05 -10.48
C LEU A 591 21.41 -35.85 -9.37
N GLU A 592 21.40 -35.34 -8.14
CA GLU A 592 21.95 -36.02 -6.97
C GLU A 592 21.14 -37.29 -6.62
N ILE A 593 19.81 -37.26 -6.75
CA ILE A 593 18.95 -38.45 -6.60
C ILE A 593 19.30 -39.51 -7.63
N GLU A 594 19.49 -39.12 -8.90
CA GLU A 594 19.91 -40.02 -9.97
C GLU A 594 21.28 -40.66 -9.67
N ASN A 595 22.21 -39.86 -9.13
CA ASN A 595 23.53 -40.32 -8.69
C ASN A 595 23.52 -41.05 -7.34
N LYS A 596 22.35 -41.21 -6.70
CA LYS A 596 22.14 -41.83 -5.38
C LYS A 596 22.84 -41.09 -4.23
N GLU A 597 23.17 -39.82 -4.41
CA GLU A 597 23.73 -38.92 -3.39
C GLU A 597 22.63 -38.33 -2.50
N TYR A 598 21.86 -39.21 -1.85
CA TYR A 598 20.61 -38.85 -1.20
C TYR A 598 20.71 -37.81 -0.09
N ASP A 599 21.81 -37.78 0.66
CA ASP A 599 21.94 -36.85 1.78
C ASP A 599 22.20 -35.42 1.28
N LYS A 600 22.92 -35.24 0.16
CA LYS A 600 23.08 -33.95 -0.51
C LYS A 600 21.78 -33.47 -1.14
N ALA A 601 21.03 -34.37 -1.78
CA ALA A 601 19.74 -34.02 -2.36
C ALA A 601 18.74 -33.51 -1.31
N ILE A 602 18.73 -34.13 -0.11
CA ILE A 602 17.93 -33.64 1.02
C ILE A 602 18.43 -32.28 1.50
N GLU A 603 19.74 -32.07 1.57
CA GLU A 603 20.33 -30.79 1.96
C GLU A 603 19.91 -29.65 1.02
N ASP A 604 19.99 -29.85 -0.29
CA ASP A 604 19.56 -28.84 -1.26
C ASP A 604 18.04 -28.63 -1.27
N CYS A 605 17.24 -29.69 -1.11
CA CYS A 605 15.79 -29.54 -0.94
C CYS A 605 15.47 -28.74 0.33
N ARG A 606 16.21 -28.93 1.42
CA ARG A 606 16.04 -28.15 2.66
C ARG A 606 16.47 -26.70 2.47
N ARG A 607 17.57 -26.43 1.77
CA ARG A 607 17.97 -25.06 1.40
C ARG A 607 16.90 -24.40 0.54
N ALA A 608 16.25 -25.13 -0.36
CA ALA A 608 15.11 -24.61 -1.12
C ALA A 608 13.92 -24.27 -0.21
N LEU A 609 13.66 -25.07 0.83
CA LEU A 609 12.63 -24.80 1.85
C LEU A 609 12.98 -23.64 2.79
N GLU A 610 14.26 -23.39 3.07
CA GLU A 610 14.70 -22.19 3.80
C GLU A 610 14.42 -20.90 3.00
N LEU A 611 14.43 -20.99 1.66
CA LEU A 611 14.08 -19.88 0.78
C LEU A 611 12.55 -19.72 0.66
N ASP A 612 11.82 -20.84 0.61
CA ASP A 612 10.36 -20.90 0.50
C ASP A 612 9.79 -22.16 1.20
N GLU A 613 9.20 -21.96 2.37
CA GLU A 613 8.66 -23.04 3.21
C GLU A 613 7.50 -23.80 2.55
N ILE A 614 6.83 -23.21 1.56
CA ILE A 614 5.66 -23.76 0.85
C ILE A 614 6.07 -24.23 -0.55
N PHE A 615 7.29 -24.79 -0.68
CA PHE A 615 7.77 -25.27 -1.98
C PHE A 615 7.50 -26.76 -2.21
N VAL A 616 6.42 -27.04 -2.93
CA VAL A 616 5.88 -28.39 -3.22
C VAL A 616 6.94 -29.35 -3.78
N GLU A 617 7.72 -28.90 -4.76
CA GLU A 617 8.77 -29.69 -5.42
C GLU A 617 9.81 -30.20 -4.41
N ALA A 618 10.19 -29.38 -3.41
CA ALA A 618 11.17 -29.79 -2.40
C ALA A 618 10.64 -30.93 -1.53
N TYR A 619 9.40 -30.84 -1.05
CA TYR A 619 8.76 -31.92 -0.29
C TYR A 619 8.59 -33.17 -1.14
N TYR A 620 8.18 -33.03 -2.41
CA TYR A 620 8.09 -34.15 -3.33
C TYR A 620 9.45 -34.87 -3.50
N HIS A 621 10.53 -34.13 -3.75
CA HIS A 621 11.85 -34.72 -3.93
C HIS A 621 12.43 -35.33 -2.65
N ILE A 622 12.20 -34.72 -1.48
CA ILE A 622 12.53 -35.36 -0.18
C ILE A 622 11.75 -36.67 -0.01
N GLY A 623 10.46 -36.68 -0.36
CA GLY A 623 9.63 -37.88 -0.37
C GLY A 623 10.19 -38.97 -1.28
N LEU A 624 10.61 -38.61 -2.50
CA LEU A 624 11.27 -39.54 -3.42
C LEU A 624 12.58 -40.11 -2.86
N VAL A 625 13.40 -39.28 -2.21
CA VAL A 625 14.63 -39.75 -1.55
C VAL A 625 14.30 -40.77 -0.46
N PHE A 626 13.32 -40.49 0.40
CA PHE A 626 12.92 -41.44 1.45
C PHE A 626 12.31 -42.72 0.88
N LYS A 627 11.52 -42.63 -0.18
CA LYS A 627 10.98 -43.79 -0.92
C LYS A 627 12.11 -44.66 -1.45
N ASN A 628 13.14 -44.05 -2.06
CA ASN A 628 14.32 -44.76 -2.58
C ASN A 628 15.18 -45.37 -1.46
N LYS A 629 15.22 -44.74 -0.28
CA LYS A 629 15.81 -45.30 0.96
C LYS A 629 14.90 -46.34 1.64
N LYS A 630 13.75 -46.69 1.06
CA LYS A 630 12.72 -47.59 1.60
C LYS A 630 12.15 -47.17 2.97
N LYS A 631 12.23 -45.88 3.29
CA LYS A 631 11.64 -45.27 4.49
C LYS A 631 10.26 -44.73 4.14
N TYR A 632 9.30 -45.64 3.93
CA TYR A 632 8.01 -45.30 3.35
C TYR A 632 7.16 -44.35 4.20
N ASP A 633 7.21 -44.44 5.54
CA ASP A 633 6.49 -43.52 6.42
C ASP A 633 6.97 -42.07 6.26
N SER A 634 8.29 -41.86 6.24
CA SER A 634 8.88 -40.54 6.00
C SER A 634 8.62 -40.05 4.57
N ALA A 635 8.54 -40.95 3.59
CA ALA A 635 8.17 -40.59 2.23
C ALA A 635 6.73 -40.08 2.16
N ILE A 636 5.79 -40.82 2.76
CA ILE A 636 4.37 -40.46 2.85
C ILE A 636 4.20 -39.11 3.54
N GLU A 637 4.84 -38.87 4.68
CA GLU A 637 4.74 -37.58 5.40
C GLU A 637 5.14 -36.40 4.50
N ASN A 638 6.19 -36.55 3.68
CA ASN A 638 6.64 -35.49 2.79
C ASN A 638 5.73 -35.35 1.56
N PHE A 639 5.23 -36.45 0.98
CA PHE A 639 4.23 -36.36 -0.09
C PHE A 639 2.91 -35.76 0.41
N GLU A 640 2.50 -36.08 1.63
CA GLU A 640 1.31 -35.51 2.27
C GLU A 640 1.47 -34.00 2.45
N LYS A 641 2.64 -33.53 2.90
CA LYS A 641 2.96 -32.09 2.91
C LYS A 641 2.87 -31.47 1.51
N ALA A 642 3.45 -32.12 0.50
CA ALA A 642 3.41 -31.64 -0.87
C ALA A 642 1.96 -31.49 -1.38
N VAL A 643 1.09 -32.48 -1.18
CA VAL A 643 -0.31 -32.41 -1.64
C VAL A 643 -1.21 -31.52 -0.77
N ASN A 644 -0.84 -31.29 0.48
CA ASN A 644 -1.52 -30.31 1.33
C ASN A 644 -1.26 -28.89 0.84
N PHE A 645 -0.05 -28.61 0.36
CA PHE A 645 0.30 -27.33 -0.25
C PHE A 645 -0.22 -27.18 -1.68
N ASP A 646 -0.15 -28.24 -2.50
CA ASP A 646 -0.79 -28.27 -3.83
C ASP A 646 -1.58 -29.56 -4.03
N LYS A 647 -2.90 -29.44 -3.86
CA LYS A 647 -3.85 -30.55 -4.02
C LYS A 647 -3.90 -31.09 -5.46
N LYS A 648 -3.39 -30.36 -6.45
CA LYS A 648 -3.35 -30.77 -7.86
C LYS A 648 -2.00 -31.38 -8.27
N HIS A 649 -1.06 -31.56 -7.34
CA HIS A 649 0.25 -32.10 -7.65
C HIS A 649 0.19 -33.64 -7.88
N VAL A 650 -0.05 -34.03 -9.15
CA VAL A 650 -0.28 -35.41 -9.61
C VAL A 650 0.82 -36.37 -9.16
N ASP A 651 2.08 -35.97 -9.33
CA ASP A 651 3.25 -36.82 -9.04
C ASP A 651 3.37 -37.18 -7.55
N SER A 652 2.96 -36.26 -6.65
CA SER A 652 2.97 -36.52 -5.21
C SER A 652 1.84 -37.45 -4.80
N TRP A 653 0.62 -37.29 -5.33
CA TRP A 653 -0.46 -38.26 -5.09
C TRP A 653 -0.09 -39.65 -5.60
N ASN A 654 0.49 -39.73 -6.81
CA ASN A 654 0.91 -40.99 -7.40
C ASN A 654 2.02 -41.65 -6.56
N SER A 655 3.07 -40.88 -6.23
CA SER A 655 4.19 -41.40 -5.44
C SER A 655 3.81 -41.76 -4.00
N MET A 656 2.84 -41.07 -3.40
CA MET A 656 2.27 -41.44 -2.10
C MET A 656 1.48 -42.75 -2.21
N GLY A 657 0.67 -42.92 -3.25
CA GLY A 657 -0.01 -44.18 -3.55
C GLY A 657 0.95 -45.36 -3.69
N LEU A 658 2.03 -45.17 -4.46
CA LEU A 658 3.11 -46.17 -4.62
C LEU A 658 3.86 -46.45 -3.30
N ALA A 659 4.01 -45.45 -2.43
CA ALA A 659 4.62 -45.65 -1.11
C ALA A 659 3.71 -46.48 -0.17
N TYR A 660 2.39 -46.26 -0.22
CA TYR A 660 1.42 -47.12 0.49
C TYR A 660 1.36 -48.54 -0.10
N GLU A 661 1.42 -48.69 -1.43
CA GLU A 661 1.52 -50.00 -2.08
C GLU A 661 2.76 -50.77 -1.59
N ALA A 662 3.92 -50.11 -1.51
CA ALA A 662 5.15 -50.72 -1.01
C ALA A 662 5.09 -51.09 0.48
N LYS A 663 4.16 -50.51 1.24
CA LYS A 663 3.82 -50.90 2.62
C LYS A 663 2.73 -51.97 2.70
N GLU A 664 2.22 -52.44 1.56
CA GLU A 664 1.07 -53.34 1.45
C GLU A 664 -0.25 -52.78 2.02
N ASP A 665 -0.32 -51.46 2.21
CA ASP A 665 -1.56 -50.76 2.58
C ASP A 665 -2.33 -50.39 1.31
N TYR A 666 -2.99 -51.39 0.74
CA TYR A 666 -3.63 -51.28 -0.57
C TYR A 666 -4.85 -50.36 -0.58
N ASP A 667 -5.55 -50.17 0.54
CA ASP A 667 -6.71 -49.28 0.61
C ASP A 667 -6.26 -47.82 0.49
N ASN A 668 -5.23 -47.41 1.23
CA ASN A 668 -4.66 -46.07 1.09
C ASN A 668 -3.92 -45.90 -0.24
N ALA A 669 -3.28 -46.94 -0.78
CA ALA A 669 -2.70 -46.89 -2.12
C ALA A 669 -3.75 -46.54 -3.18
N LEU A 670 -4.87 -47.29 -3.21
CA LEU A 670 -5.97 -47.04 -4.14
C LEU A 670 -6.59 -45.66 -3.95
N LYS A 671 -6.79 -45.21 -2.71
CA LYS A 671 -7.33 -43.87 -2.43
C LYS A 671 -6.48 -42.77 -3.06
N ASN A 672 -5.17 -42.82 -2.86
CA ASN A 672 -4.24 -41.81 -3.36
C ASN A 672 -4.06 -41.89 -4.88
N LEU A 673 -3.95 -43.10 -5.45
CA LEU A 673 -3.88 -43.29 -6.90
C LEU A 673 -5.20 -42.90 -7.60
N SER A 674 -6.35 -43.11 -6.97
CA SER A 674 -7.64 -42.62 -7.47
C SER A 674 -7.67 -41.09 -7.54
N LYS A 675 -7.04 -40.41 -6.57
CA LYS A 675 -6.87 -38.95 -6.64
C LYS A 675 -5.95 -38.53 -7.78
N THR A 676 -4.89 -39.28 -8.07
CA THR A 676 -4.03 -39.06 -9.24
C THR A 676 -4.84 -39.00 -10.54
N ILE A 677 -5.67 -40.02 -10.81
CA ILE A 677 -6.47 -40.09 -12.05
C ILE A 677 -7.69 -39.13 -12.05
N GLU A 678 -8.18 -38.72 -10.88
CA GLU A 678 -9.21 -37.69 -10.76
C GLU A 678 -8.65 -36.33 -11.21
N ILE A 679 -7.39 -36.05 -10.88
CA ILE A 679 -6.70 -34.81 -11.24
C ILE A 679 -6.19 -34.86 -12.68
N ALA A 680 -5.60 -35.98 -13.10
CA ALA A 680 -5.07 -36.19 -14.45
C ALA A 680 -5.61 -37.49 -15.06
N PRO A 681 -6.82 -37.46 -15.65
CA PRO A 681 -7.46 -38.64 -16.25
C PRO A 681 -6.69 -39.25 -17.43
N ASP A 682 -5.84 -38.45 -18.08
CA ASP A 682 -4.97 -38.82 -19.20
C ASP A 682 -3.58 -39.31 -18.76
N PHE A 683 -3.34 -39.49 -17.46
CA PHE A 683 -2.11 -40.05 -16.93
C PHE A 683 -2.16 -41.59 -16.93
N SER A 684 -1.68 -42.21 -18.03
CA SER A 684 -1.72 -43.67 -18.24
C SER A 684 -1.02 -44.47 -17.14
N GLU A 685 0.08 -43.96 -16.58
CA GLU A 685 0.80 -44.61 -15.47
C GLU A 685 -0.03 -44.67 -14.18
N GLY A 686 -0.90 -43.68 -13.92
CA GLY A 686 -1.82 -43.69 -12.78
C GLY A 686 -2.84 -44.84 -12.85
N TRP A 687 -3.48 -45.01 -14.00
CA TRP A 687 -4.40 -46.14 -14.26
C TRP A 687 -3.70 -47.49 -14.15
N TYR A 688 -2.48 -47.59 -14.69
CA TYR A 688 -1.65 -48.77 -14.57
C TYR A 688 -1.31 -49.10 -13.11
N ASN A 689 -0.94 -48.12 -12.30
CA ASN A 689 -0.63 -48.31 -10.88
C ASN A 689 -1.85 -48.79 -10.08
N ILE A 690 -3.05 -48.25 -10.37
CA ILE A 690 -4.31 -48.76 -9.78
C ILE A 690 -4.51 -50.24 -10.15
N GLY A 691 -4.28 -50.59 -11.41
CA GLY A 691 -4.34 -51.97 -11.89
C GLY A 691 -3.40 -52.89 -11.12
N ASN A 692 -2.17 -52.45 -10.86
CA ASN A 692 -1.18 -53.19 -10.07
C ASN A 692 -1.67 -53.45 -8.64
N VAL A 693 -2.21 -52.44 -7.97
CA VAL A 693 -2.72 -52.60 -6.60
C VAL A 693 -3.89 -53.59 -6.56
N PHE A 694 -4.83 -53.53 -7.51
CA PHE A 694 -5.91 -54.53 -7.59
C PHE A 694 -5.39 -55.94 -7.88
N LYS A 695 -4.37 -56.06 -8.74
CA LYS A 695 -3.73 -57.35 -9.03
C LYS A 695 -3.04 -57.92 -7.79
N LEU A 696 -2.35 -57.10 -7.00
CA LEU A 696 -1.75 -57.50 -5.72
C LEU A 696 -2.81 -57.97 -4.70
N ARG A 697 -3.99 -57.33 -4.71
CA ARG A 697 -5.18 -57.77 -3.95
C ARG A 697 -5.88 -59.01 -4.52
N LYS A 698 -5.41 -59.54 -5.66
CA LYS A 698 -6.04 -60.65 -6.42
C LYS A 698 -7.44 -60.34 -6.95
N GLU A 699 -7.78 -59.06 -7.11
CA GLU A 699 -9.02 -58.58 -7.73
C GLU A 699 -8.81 -58.39 -9.24
N TYR A 700 -8.62 -59.51 -9.94
CA TYR A 700 -8.12 -59.53 -11.31
C TYR A 700 -9.01 -58.80 -12.33
N GLU A 701 -10.33 -58.85 -12.18
CA GLU A 701 -11.27 -58.14 -13.06
C GLU A 701 -11.06 -56.62 -13.00
N LYS A 702 -10.91 -56.07 -11.79
CA LYS A 702 -10.67 -54.63 -11.61
C LYS A 702 -9.28 -54.24 -12.09
N ALA A 703 -8.30 -55.12 -11.91
CA ALA A 703 -6.96 -54.90 -12.45
C ALA A 703 -7.01 -54.77 -13.98
N ILE A 704 -7.68 -55.71 -14.66
CA ILE A 704 -7.86 -55.70 -16.12
C ILE A 704 -8.57 -54.44 -16.59
N GLU A 705 -9.65 -54.01 -15.92
CA GLU A 705 -10.37 -52.78 -16.27
C GLU A 705 -9.44 -51.56 -16.24
N ASN A 706 -8.65 -51.42 -15.18
CA ASN A 706 -7.73 -50.29 -15.02
C ASN A 706 -6.53 -50.36 -15.97
N TYR A 707 -6.00 -51.55 -16.27
CA TYR A 707 -4.99 -51.69 -17.32
C TYR A 707 -5.56 -51.37 -18.70
N ASN A 708 -6.80 -51.79 -19.00
CA ASN A 708 -7.46 -51.43 -20.24
C ASN A 708 -7.63 -49.91 -20.34
N LYS A 709 -8.02 -49.23 -19.26
CA LYS A 709 -8.05 -47.76 -19.18
C LYS A 709 -6.69 -47.14 -19.46
N ALA A 710 -5.61 -47.67 -18.88
CA ALA A 710 -4.25 -47.22 -19.16
C ALA A 710 -3.90 -47.34 -20.65
N THR A 711 -4.33 -48.43 -21.32
CA THR A 711 -4.11 -48.63 -22.77
C THR A 711 -5.05 -47.86 -23.68
N GLU A 712 -6.23 -47.45 -23.19
CA GLU A 712 -7.12 -46.52 -23.89
C GLU A 712 -6.52 -45.12 -23.92
N VAL A 713 -5.87 -44.73 -22.82
CA VAL A 713 -5.16 -43.44 -22.68
C VAL A 713 -3.86 -43.43 -23.47
N ASP A 714 -3.03 -44.46 -23.32
CA ASP A 714 -1.78 -44.64 -24.06
C ASP A 714 -1.71 -46.04 -24.69
N PRO A 715 -2.09 -46.18 -25.98
CA PRO A 715 -2.03 -47.45 -26.69
C PRO A 715 -0.63 -48.04 -26.82
N GLU A 716 0.44 -47.24 -26.70
CA GLU A 716 1.83 -47.68 -26.79
C GLU A 716 2.43 -48.01 -25.41
N PHE A 717 1.63 -48.01 -24.34
CA PHE A 717 2.12 -48.34 -23.00
C PHE A 717 2.31 -49.86 -22.81
N ALA A 718 3.42 -50.40 -23.29
CA ALA A 718 3.72 -51.83 -23.31
C ALA A 718 3.53 -52.54 -21.95
N LYS A 719 3.89 -51.87 -20.84
CA LYS A 719 3.72 -52.42 -19.48
C LYS A 719 2.25 -52.68 -19.15
N ALA A 720 1.33 -51.79 -19.49
CA ALA A 720 -0.09 -51.99 -19.22
C ALA A 720 -0.64 -53.20 -19.98
N TRP A 721 -0.27 -53.38 -21.25
CA TRP A 721 -0.63 -54.58 -22.03
C TRP A 721 -0.08 -55.86 -21.42
N PHE A 722 1.19 -55.84 -20.99
CA PHE A 722 1.85 -56.99 -20.36
C PHE A 722 1.16 -57.39 -19.06
N PHE A 723 0.94 -56.43 -18.15
CA PHE A 723 0.33 -56.70 -16.86
C PHE A 723 -1.17 -57.04 -16.97
N MET A 724 -1.87 -56.54 -17.99
CA MET A 724 -3.22 -57.00 -18.33
C MET A 724 -3.22 -58.47 -18.75
N GLY A 725 -2.32 -58.86 -19.66
CA GLY A 725 -2.15 -60.27 -20.05
C GLY A 725 -1.86 -61.14 -18.83
N SER A 726 -0.94 -60.71 -17.96
CA SER A 726 -0.63 -61.39 -16.70
C SER A 726 -1.83 -61.50 -15.74
N ALA A 727 -2.70 -60.49 -15.66
CA ALA A 727 -3.90 -60.58 -14.82
C ALA A 727 -4.93 -61.59 -15.37
N TYR A 728 -5.07 -61.69 -16.69
CA TYR A 728 -5.87 -62.76 -17.32
C TYR A 728 -5.28 -64.15 -17.03
N PHE A 729 -3.95 -64.27 -16.96
CA PHE A 729 -3.28 -65.51 -16.52
C PHE A 729 -3.63 -65.89 -15.10
N ASP A 730 -3.57 -64.94 -14.17
CA ASP A 730 -3.89 -65.18 -12.77
C ASP A 730 -5.36 -65.59 -12.58
N LYS A 731 -6.26 -65.09 -13.45
CA LYS A 731 -7.66 -65.50 -13.55
C LYS A 731 -7.89 -66.83 -14.29
N LYS A 732 -6.84 -67.44 -14.85
CA LYS A 732 -6.87 -68.69 -15.65
C LYS A 732 -7.56 -68.55 -17.01
N ASP A 733 -7.72 -67.35 -17.54
CA ASP A 733 -8.17 -67.10 -18.90
C ASP A 733 -6.96 -66.95 -19.83
N TYR A 734 -6.39 -68.11 -20.16
CA TYR A 734 -5.13 -68.19 -20.88
C TYR A 734 -5.21 -67.68 -22.33
N ASN A 735 -6.38 -67.72 -22.97
CA ASN A 735 -6.54 -67.25 -24.36
C ASN A 735 -6.41 -65.73 -24.44
N ASN A 736 -7.14 -65.00 -23.58
CA ASN A 736 -7.02 -63.54 -23.50
C ASN A 736 -5.64 -63.14 -22.98
N GLY A 737 -5.10 -63.88 -22.00
CA GLY A 737 -3.73 -63.67 -21.50
C GLY A 737 -2.68 -63.69 -22.61
N ILE A 738 -2.68 -64.72 -23.47
CA ILE A 738 -1.78 -64.81 -24.63
C ILE A 738 -1.95 -63.62 -25.57
N GLN A 739 -3.20 -63.26 -25.91
CA GLN A 739 -3.48 -62.18 -26.85
C GLN A 739 -2.88 -60.83 -26.40
N TYR A 740 -3.05 -60.48 -25.12
CA TYR A 740 -2.55 -59.22 -24.59
C TYR A 740 -1.03 -59.23 -24.37
N LEU A 741 -0.43 -60.37 -24.03
CA LEU A 741 1.03 -60.52 -24.02
C LEU A 741 1.65 -60.38 -25.41
N GLU A 742 1.03 -60.94 -26.46
CA GLU A 742 1.48 -60.77 -27.84
C GLU A 742 1.42 -59.30 -28.29
N LYS A 743 0.40 -58.55 -27.85
CA LYS A 743 0.34 -57.10 -28.06
C LYS A 743 1.47 -56.36 -27.34
N ALA A 744 1.76 -56.70 -26.09
CA ALA A 744 2.86 -56.09 -25.35
C ALA A 744 4.22 -56.31 -26.04
N ILE A 745 4.49 -57.52 -26.54
CA ILE A 745 5.70 -57.85 -27.30
C ILE A 745 5.79 -57.07 -28.61
N LYS A 746 4.65 -56.87 -29.29
CA LYS A 746 4.61 -56.09 -30.53
C LYS A 746 5.03 -54.63 -30.31
N ILE A 747 4.71 -54.08 -29.15
CA ILE A 747 5.03 -52.70 -28.76
C ILE A 747 6.46 -52.60 -28.23
N ASP A 748 6.86 -53.51 -27.34
CA ASP A 748 8.22 -53.63 -26.82
C ASP A 748 8.81 -55.02 -27.12
N PRO A 749 9.57 -55.16 -28.22
CA PRO A 749 10.18 -56.43 -28.61
C PRO A 749 11.18 -57.00 -27.59
N TYR A 750 11.70 -56.20 -26.64
CA TYR A 750 12.60 -56.74 -25.61
C TYR A 750 11.88 -57.69 -24.64
N LEU A 751 10.56 -57.52 -24.46
CA LEU A 751 9.74 -58.45 -23.68
C LEU A 751 9.67 -59.85 -24.31
N ALA A 752 9.96 -59.98 -25.61
CA ALA A 752 9.89 -61.25 -26.34
C ALA A 752 10.74 -62.35 -25.71
N GLN A 753 11.91 -62.00 -25.16
CA GLN A 753 12.86 -62.96 -24.60
C GLN A 753 12.27 -63.71 -23.40
N ASP A 754 11.57 -63.01 -22.52
CA ASP A 754 11.01 -63.56 -21.29
C ASP A 754 9.59 -64.13 -21.50
N VAL A 755 8.84 -63.56 -22.44
CA VAL A 755 7.40 -63.83 -22.59
C VAL A 755 7.08 -64.91 -23.63
N ASN A 756 7.88 -65.04 -24.70
CA ASN A 756 7.66 -66.07 -25.72
C ASN A 756 7.73 -67.51 -25.20
N PRO A 757 8.65 -67.88 -24.28
CA PRO A 757 8.67 -69.23 -23.72
C PRO A 757 7.37 -69.58 -22.99
N ILE A 758 6.81 -68.60 -22.25
CA ILE A 758 5.56 -68.74 -21.51
C ILE A 758 4.41 -68.97 -22.50
N ILE A 759 4.25 -68.09 -23.50
CA ILE A 759 3.20 -68.22 -24.53
C ILE A 759 3.27 -69.59 -25.24
N LYS A 760 4.48 -70.04 -25.59
CA LYS A 760 4.69 -71.30 -26.31
C LYS A 760 4.27 -72.52 -25.49
N ASP A 761 4.66 -72.59 -24.22
CA ASP A 761 4.31 -73.71 -23.33
C ASP A 761 2.80 -73.78 -23.11
N LEU A 762 2.16 -72.62 -22.93
CA LEU A 762 0.72 -72.51 -22.71
C LEU A 762 -0.11 -72.90 -23.93
N LYS A 763 0.27 -72.45 -25.13
CA LYS A 763 -0.39 -72.89 -26.38
C LYS A 763 -0.29 -74.41 -26.51
N GLY A 764 0.89 -74.98 -26.26
CA GLY A 764 1.09 -76.43 -26.29
C GLY A 764 0.23 -77.20 -25.27
N ASN A 765 0.05 -76.67 -24.06
CA ASN A 765 -0.79 -77.29 -23.04
C ASN A 765 -2.29 -77.14 -23.33
N LEU A 766 -2.72 -75.99 -23.86
CA LEU A 766 -4.10 -75.77 -24.32
C LEU A 766 -4.47 -76.69 -25.48
N ASP A 767 -3.57 -76.88 -26.43
CA ASP A 767 -3.78 -77.76 -27.58
C ASP A 767 -3.89 -79.24 -27.15
N LYS A 768 -3.00 -79.70 -26.25
CA LYS A 768 -3.11 -81.05 -25.65
C LYS A 768 -4.41 -81.26 -24.88
N LEU A 769 -4.87 -80.25 -24.13
CA LEU A 769 -6.13 -80.33 -23.39
C LEU A 769 -7.32 -80.41 -24.34
N LYS A 770 -7.32 -79.62 -25.42
CA LYS A 770 -8.35 -79.68 -26.48
C LYS A 770 -8.37 -81.03 -27.19
N GLU A 771 -7.21 -81.59 -27.53
CA GLU A 771 -7.09 -82.94 -28.11
C GLU A 771 -7.60 -84.04 -27.16
N THR A 772 -7.31 -83.92 -25.86
CA THR A 772 -7.77 -84.89 -24.86
C THR A 772 -9.28 -84.81 -24.64
N LEU A 773 -9.85 -83.60 -24.58
CA LEU A 773 -11.28 -83.38 -24.45
C LEU A 773 -12.05 -83.82 -25.70
N SER A 774 -11.53 -83.55 -26.90
CA SER A 774 -12.15 -83.99 -28.16
C SER A 774 -12.15 -85.52 -28.28
N MET A 775 -11.07 -86.20 -27.92
CA MET A 775 -11.03 -87.67 -27.84
C MET A 775 -12.00 -88.23 -26.80
N SER A 776 -12.20 -87.56 -25.66
CA SER A 776 -13.17 -88.00 -24.64
C SER A 776 -14.64 -87.81 -25.04
N PHE A 777 -14.92 -86.81 -25.89
CA PHE A 777 -16.26 -86.53 -26.43
C PHE A 777 -16.62 -87.41 -27.64
N ILE A 778 -15.61 -87.89 -28.39
CA ILE A 778 -15.80 -88.87 -29.47
C ILE A 778 -15.98 -90.30 -28.91
N ASN A 779 -15.44 -90.57 -27.72
CA ASN A 779 -15.56 -91.88 -27.03
C ASN A 779 -16.77 -92.00 -26.08
N ARG A 780 -17.60 -90.96 -25.95
CA ARG A 780 -18.94 -91.00 -25.32
C ARG A 780 -19.99 -90.91 -26.41
#